data_AF-A0A9D8D142-F1
#
_entry.id   AF-A0A9D8D142-F1
#
_cell.length_a   1.000
_cell.length_b   1.000
_cell.length_c   1.000
_cell.angle_alpha   90.00
_cell.angle_beta   90.00
_cell.angle_gamma   90.00
#
_symmetry.space_group_name_H-M   'P 1'
#
loop_
_entity.id
_entity.type
_entity.pdbx_description
1 polymer ?
#
loop_
_entity_poly.entity_id
_entity_poly.type
_entity_poly.pdbx_seq_one_letter_code
_entity_poly.pdbx_strand_id
1 'polypeptide(L)'
;MAKSKAPAAAAAKSGKIDKKTGGDDKPIRHLYLVDGSGYLFRAYHALPPMTRPDGTPINAVYGFCRMLVADLLDKPEVDHIAMILDAGEVTFRNKIYDKYKANRPPPPEDLIPQFPLIREAARAFNVTVCEAPGYEADDLIATYARQALAAGATCTIVSSDKDLMQLIRPGVDMMDPIKKTKLGPDAVREKFGVTPDKVVDVQALAGDSTDNVPGVPGIGVKTAAQLINEYGDLETLLKRAGEIKQPKRREALEQNAELARISRQLVELKDDVPNLVDPDSFDKKKPDPNVLLPWLEQQGFKSLLARFTGELGEASNPVAPAASPAPATTPAAVEAKPAAAPRPKSNQPFTAADYELIQDEKALDEWIAEATRAGTIAFDCETDALDSRNAGLVGVSLALLEGPWGNVNSTRRRAAYLPLGHRAPGGEAQGALDLGGEGASKGGGELLSGQLPLKAAIAKLKPLLEDPAVLKVGQNIKYDMGVFRGLGVEIAPVDDTMLISFVLDAGKHNHGMDELAERYLGQTTIKFSDVAGSGAKQVSFDRVPIDKARDYAAEDADVTMQLWARFKPRLAGEHMVGVYETIERPLIPVLLAMEQAGIKVDARLLNRLSADFEKRLAELEREIHKIAGRPFNVGSPKQLGEILFDEQKLPGGRRNKNGTWATDVSILEDLAAQGHALPVKIMEHRQIAKLKGTYTDALVRELDARTGRVHTSYHMTGAATGRLASTDPNLQNIPVRTEEGRKIREAFIAEKGHKLLSADYSQIELRLLAHVADIASLKEAFARGDDIHAITASEMFGVPVKGMDPLVRRRAKAINFGIIYGISAFGLAQQLGIGQPEARDYIAKYFQRYPGIRDYMETTKELARKNGYVKTPFGRKIHLRFINDKSQGMRAFAERAAINAPLQGGAADIIKRAMIRLPAALQAAKLKSRMLLQVHDELLFEVPDKEIDKTKDVARKVMEGAATLSVPLVVETGVGDNWAAAH
;
A
#
# COMPACT_ATOMS: atom_id res chain seq x y z
N MET A 1 35.86 -67.44 25.75
CA MET A 1 36.78 -66.81 24.77
C MET A 1 36.49 -67.37 23.39
N ALA A 2 36.64 -66.55 22.34
CA ALA A 2 36.48 -66.83 20.91
C ALA A 2 35.06 -66.75 20.30
N LYS A 3 35.02 -66.14 19.11
CA LYS A 3 33.90 -65.66 18.27
C LYS A 3 33.20 -66.79 17.49
N SER A 4 31.90 -66.65 17.20
CA SER A 4 31.24 -67.20 16.00
C SER A 4 29.98 -66.35 15.65
N LYS A 5 29.96 -65.66 14.50
CA LYS A 5 29.30 -66.01 13.22
C LYS A 5 27.79 -66.36 13.32
N ALA A 6 26.97 -65.43 12.84
CA ALA A 6 25.55 -65.60 12.54
C ALA A 6 25.32 -66.37 11.23
N PRO A 7 24.13 -66.98 11.05
CA PRO A 7 23.58 -67.17 9.70
C PRO A 7 22.10 -66.73 9.52
N ALA A 8 21.86 -66.44 8.24
CA ALA A 8 20.68 -66.05 7.49
C ALA A 8 19.30 -66.64 7.86
N ALA A 9 18.28 -65.81 7.60
CA ALA A 9 16.86 -66.16 7.59
C ALA A 9 16.40 -66.68 6.22
N ALA A 10 15.54 -67.69 6.23
CA ALA A 10 14.87 -68.27 5.06
C ALA A 10 13.42 -67.75 4.93
N ALA A 11 13.00 -67.63 3.67
CA ALA A 11 11.77 -67.03 3.19
C ALA A 11 10.49 -67.88 3.38
N ALA A 12 9.34 -67.20 3.39
CA ALA A 12 8.05 -67.75 2.97
C ALA A 12 7.36 -66.75 2.02
N LYS A 13 6.89 -67.27 0.88
CA LYS A 13 6.21 -66.56 -0.23
C LYS A 13 4.71 -66.40 0.04
N SER A 14 4.10 -65.30 -0.41
CA SER A 14 2.73 -65.31 -0.95
C SER A 14 2.45 -64.08 -1.83
N GLY A 15 1.76 -64.31 -2.95
CA GLY A 15 0.88 -63.34 -3.61
C GLY A 15 1.51 -62.32 -4.56
N LYS A 16 1.82 -62.71 -5.80
CA LYS A 16 1.89 -61.75 -6.92
C LYS A 16 0.48 -61.20 -7.19
N ILE A 17 0.33 -59.89 -7.09
CA ILE A 17 -0.70 -59.15 -7.81
C ILE A 17 0.00 -58.52 -9.00
N ASP A 18 -0.45 -58.85 -10.20
CA ASP A 18 0.10 -58.39 -11.47
C ASP A 18 0.04 -56.86 -11.57
N LYS A 19 1.21 -56.20 -11.53
CA LYS A 19 1.36 -54.82 -12.03
C LYS A 19 1.14 -54.86 -13.55
N LYS A 20 -0.06 -54.48 -14.00
CA LYS A 20 -0.27 -54.06 -15.38
C LYS A 20 0.63 -52.85 -15.63
N THR A 21 1.66 -53.08 -16.45
CA THR A 21 2.60 -52.09 -16.95
C THR A 21 1.91 -51.17 -17.96
N GLY A 22 1.96 -49.86 -17.70
CA GLY A 22 1.44 -48.83 -18.60
C GLY A 22 1.38 -47.46 -17.93
N GLY A 23 2.53 -46.92 -17.50
CA GLY A 23 2.63 -45.55 -16.97
C GLY A 23 4.10 -45.21 -16.65
N ASP A 24 4.56 -44.06 -17.13
CA ASP A 24 5.89 -43.47 -16.92
C ASP A 24 6.05 -42.93 -15.46
N ASP A 25 5.66 -43.71 -14.45
CA ASP A 25 5.62 -43.23 -13.05
C ASP A 25 7.04 -43.12 -12.49
N LYS A 26 7.48 -41.88 -12.24
CA LYS A 26 8.79 -41.58 -11.66
C LYS A 26 8.75 -41.77 -10.14
N PRO A 27 9.81 -42.32 -9.52
CA PRO A 27 9.89 -42.43 -8.07
C PRO A 27 9.84 -41.05 -7.41
N ILE A 28 9.08 -40.92 -6.31
CA ILE A 28 8.90 -39.65 -5.60
C ILE A 28 10.22 -39.15 -5.01
N ARG A 29 10.55 -37.88 -5.26
CA ARG A 29 11.65 -37.19 -4.57
C ARG A 29 11.14 -36.15 -3.58
N HIS A 30 10.09 -35.41 -3.95
CA HIS A 30 9.48 -34.42 -3.09
C HIS A 30 7.95 -34.32 -3.29
N LEU A 31 7.19 -34.63 -2.24
CA LEU A 31 5.74 -34.67 -2.26
C LEU A 31 5.11 -33.41 -1.65
N TYR A 32 4.24 -32.73 -2.40
CA TYR A 32 3.38 -31.67 -1.89
C TYR A 32 1.98 -32.22 -1.56
N LEU A 33 1.57 -32.05 -0.30
CA LEU A 33 0.24 -32.41 0.19
C LEU A 33 -0.54 -31.14 0.47
N VAL A 34 -1.61 -30.92 -0.29
CA VAL A 34 -2.41 -29.70 -0.24
C VAL A 34 -3.71 -30.00 0.49
N ASP A 35 -3.97 -29.27 1.57
CA ASP A 35 -5.26 -29.28 2.24
C ASP A 35 -6.30 -28.53 1.40
N GLY A 36 -7.03 -29.29 0.58
CA GLY A 36 -8.00 -28.76 -0.37
C GLY A 36 -9.26 -28.23 0.32
N SER A 37 -9.66 -28.81 1.45
CA SER A 37 -10.77 -28.32 2.26
C SER A 37 -10.47 -26.92 2.81
N GLY A 38 -9.29 -26.72 3.42
CA GLY A 38 -8.86 -25.41 3.92
C GLY A 38 -8.71 -24.36 2.80
N TYR A 39 -8.21 -24.78 1.63
CA TYR A 39 -8.09 -23.91 0.45
C TYR A 39 -9.45 -23.40 -0.05
N LEU A 40 -10.48 -24.27 -0.06
CA LEU A 40 -11.83 -23.92 -0.51
C LEU A 40 -12.47 -22.84 0.37
N PHE A 41 -12.55 -23.07 1.69
CA PHE A 41 -13.14 -22.09 2.60
C PHE A 41 -12.40 -20.75 2.56
N ARG A 42 -11.08 -20.79 2.39
CA ARG A 42 -10.28 -19.57 2.20
C ARG A 42 -10.64 -18.84 0.92
N ALA A 43 -10.71 -19.54 -0.21
CA ALA A 43 -11.07 -18.94 -1.49
C ALA A 43 -12.47 -18.29 -1.45
N TYR A 44 -13.41 -18.94 -0.76
CA TYR A 44 -14.76 -18.41 -0.54
C TYR A 44 -14.77 -17.08 0.22
N HIS A 45 -14.01 -16.96 1.32
CA HIS A 45 -13.97 -15.72 2.12
C HIS A 45 -13.08 -14.61 1.53
N ALA A 46 -12.11 -14.97 0.69
CA ALA A 46 -11.16 -14.02 0.12
C ALA A 46 -11.72 -13.27 -1.11
N LEU A 47 -12.67 -13.86 -1.83
CA LEU A 47 -13.22 -13.31 -3.06
C LEU A 47 -14.68 -12.90 -2.88
N PRO A 48 -15.12 -11.79 -3.49
CA PRO A 48 -16.54 -11.41 -3.50
C PRO A 48 -17.38 -12.51 -4.17
N PRO A 49 -18.69 -12.58 -3.89
CA PRO A 49 -19.59 -13.52 -4.57
C PRO A 49 -19.50 -13.38 -6.09
N MET A 50 -19.41 -14.51 -6.79
CA MET A 50 -19.33 -14.61 -8.24
C MET A 50 -20.26 -15.74 -8.68
N THR A 51 -20.99 -15.54 -9.77
CA THR A 51 -21.90 -16.52 -10.33
C THR A 51 -21.63 -16.72 -11.81
N ARG A 52 -21.86 -17.94 -12.30
CA ARG A 52 -21.96 -18.26 -13.72
C ARG A 52 -23.25 -17.69 -14.32
N PRO A 53 -23.36 -17.62 -15.66
CA PRO A 53 -24.60 -17.24 -16.34
C PRO A 53 -25.82 -18.09 -15.97
N ASP A 54 -25.63 -19.34 -15.54
CA ASP A 54 -26.70 -20.24 -15.08
C ASP A 54 -27.10 -20.01 -13.60
N GLY A 55 -26.47 -19.05 -12.92
CA GLY A 55 -26.74 -18.72 -11.52
C GLY A 55 -25.90 -19.50 -10.50
N THR A 56 -25.07 -20.45 -10.92
CA THR A 56 -24.23 -21.25 -10.01
C THR A 56 -23.13 -20.39 -9.38
N PRO A 57 -23.00 -20.33 -8.03
CA PRO A 57 -21.88 -19.67 -7.35
C PRO A 57 -20.54 -20.33 -7.69
N ILE A 58 -19.49 -19.53 -7.90
CA ILE A 58 -18.17 -19.99 -8.37
C ILE A 58 -16.96 -19.25 -7.79
N ASN A 59 -17.19 -18.29 -6.89
CA ASN A 59 -16.11 -17.48 -6.32
C ASN A 59 -15.02 -18.33 -5.66
N ALA A 60 -15.41 -19.37 -4.93
CA ALA A 60 -14.46 -20.23 -4.23
C ALA A 60 -13.71 -21.14 -5.21
N VAL A 61 -14.38 -21.68 -6.23
CA VAL A 61 -13.74 -22.47 -7.30
C VAL A 61 -12.71 -21.63 -8.06
N TYR A 62 -13.04 -20.38 -8.39
CA TYR A 62 -12.11 -19.48 -9.09
C TYR A 62 -10.88 -19.15 -8.25
N GLY A 63 -11.07 -18.83 -6.97
CA GLY A 63 -9.97 -18.58 -6.04
C GLY A 63 -9.09 -19.81 -5.84
N PHE A 64 -9.72 -20.99 -5.73
CA PHE A 64 -9.04 -22.28 -5.66
C PHE A 64 -8.13 -22.49 -6.88
N CYS A 65 -8.64 -22.32 -8.10
CA CYS A 65 -7.85 -22.47 -9.33
C CYS A 65 -6.66 -21.50 -9.38
N ARG A 66 -6.84 -20.23 -8.97
CA ARG A 66 -5.72 -19.27 -8.93
C ARG A 66 -4.61 -19.69 -7.97
N MET A 67 -4.99 -20.20 -6.80
CA MET A 67 -4.03 -20.67 -5.80
C MET A 67 -3.32 -21.95 -6.27
N LEU A 68 -4.04 -22.88 -6.90
CA LEU A 68 -3.46 -24.09 -7.48
C LEU A 68 -2.36 -23.75 -8.50
N VAL A 69 -2.61 -22.78 -9.36
CA VAL A 69 -1.66 -22.40 -10.39
C VAL A 69 -0.44 -21.70 -9.80
N ALA A 70 -0.66 -20.64 -9.04
CA ALA A 70 0.42 -19.77 -8.54
C ALA A 70 1.30 -20.44 -7.46
N ASP A 71 0.71 -21.27 -6.59
CA ASP A 71 1.42 -21.78 -5.42
C ASP A 71 1.94 -23.22 -5.60
N LEU A 72 1.52 -23.93 -6.66
CA LEU A 72 1.84 -25.35 -6.88
C LEU A 72 2.28 -25.67 -8.33
N LEU A 73 1.53 -25.25 -9.35
CA LEU A 73 1.86 -25.61 -10.74
C LEU A 73 3.04 -24.82 -11.31
N ASP A 74 3.25 -23.57 -10.89
CA ASP A 74 4.36 -22.72 -11.37
C ASP A 74 5.71 -23.02 -10.71
N LYS A 75 5.74 -23.92 -9.70
CA LYS A 75 6.97 -24.25 -8.95
C LYS A 75 7.76 -25.42 -9.57
N PRO A 76 8.98 -25.20 -10.10
CA PRO A 76 9.76 -26.23 -10.77
C PRO A 76 10.35 -27.30 -9.84
N GLU A 77 10.46 -27.03 -8.54
CA GLU A 77 11.00 -27.95 -7.52
C GLU A 77 10.02 -29.04 -7.08
N VAL A 78 8.76 -28.96 -7.51
CA VAL A 78 7.69 -29.87 -7.11
C VAL A 78 7.51 -30.94 -8.18
N ASP A 79 7.80 -32.21 -7.85
CA ASP A 79 7.63 -33.33 -8.78
C ASP A 79 6.40 -34.21 -8.49
N HIS A 80 5.88 -34.22 -7.26
CA HIS A 80 4.63 -34.91 -6.92
C HIS A 80 3.67 -34.02 -6.12
N ILE A 81 2.38 -34.02 -6.48
CA ILE A 81 1.34 -33.18 -5.87
C ILE A 81 0.06 -33.99 -5.67
N ALA A 82 -0.46 -34.00 -4.46
CA ALA A 82 -1.81 -34.47 -4.16
C ALA A 82 -2.62 -33.43 -3.41
N MET A 83 -3.89 -33.34 -3.78
CA MET A 83 -4.89 -32.54 -3.11
C MET A 83 -5.78 -33.43 -2.28
N ILE A 84 -5.86 -33.12 -0.99
CA ILE A 84 -6.58 -33.94 -0.03
C ILE A 84 -7.87 -33.22 0.34
N LEU A 85 -9.00 -33.91 0.21
CA LEU A 85 -10.33 -33.38 0.52
C LEU A 85 -11.02 -34.27 1.56
N ASP A 86 -11.90 -33.67 2.34
CA ASP A 86 -12.78 -34.44 3.23
C ASP A 86 -13.86 -35.19 2.44
N ALA A 87 -14.07 -36.46 2.81
CA ALA A 87 -15.06 -37.34 2.17
C ALA A 87 -16.46 -37.27 2.80
N GLY A 88 -16.63 -36.60 3.95
CA GLY A 88 -17.92 -36.46 4.64
C GLY A 88 -17.81 -35.93 6.07
N GLU A 89 -18.95 -35.57 6.68
CA GLU A 89 -19.01 -34.94 8.02
C GLU A 89 -18.86 -35.93 9.20
N VAL A 90 -19.07 -37.23 8.97
CA VAL A 90 -19.00 -38.27 10.01
C VAL A 90 -17.77 -39.15 9.81
N THR A 91 -16.90 -39.16 10.81
CA THR A 91 -15.64 -39.94 10.81
C THR A 91 -15.58 -40.89 12.01
N PHE A 92 -14.48 -41.63 12.13
CA PHE A 92 -14.27 -42.49 13.30
C PHE A 92 -14.22 -41.68 14.62
N ARG A 93 -13.87 -40.39 14.59
CA ARG A 93 -13.83 -39.51 15.76
C ARG A 93 -15.21 -39.31 16.38
N ASN A 94 -16.29 -39.29 15.59
CA ASN A 94 -17.66 -39.22 16.09
C ASN A 94 -18.09 -40.47 16.88
N LYS A 95 -17.41 -41.61 16.69
CA LYS A 95 -17.61 -42.82 17.53
C LYS A 95 -16.88 -42.73 18.87
N ILE A 96 -15.80 -41.95 18.93
CA ILE A 96 -15.01 -41.71 20.14
C ILE A 96 -15.71 -40.66 21.01
N TYR A 97 -16.23 -39.59 20.39
CA TYR A 97 -16.97 -38.53 21.07
C TYR A 97 -18.10 -38.02 20.18
N ASP A 98 -19.35 -38.26 20.63
CA ASP A 98 -20.58 -37.96 19.88
C ASP A 98 -20.79 -36.46 19.62
N LYS A 99 -20.23 -35.59 20.47
CA LYS A 99 -20.30 -34.13 20.30
C LYS A 99 -19.16 -33.54 19.47
N TYR A 100 -18.23 -34.34 18.94
CA TYR A 100 -17.15 -33.84 18.10
C TYR A 100 -17.69 -33.13 16.84
N LYS A 101 -17.22 -31.90 16.58
CA LYS A 101 -17.69 -30.99 15.52
C LYS A 101 -19.20 -30.68 15.52
N ALA A 102 -19.96 -31.07 16.55
CA ALA A 102 -21.42 -30.90 16.62
C ALA A 102 -21.88 -29.42 16.65
N ASN A 103 -21.00 -28.50 17.08
CA ASN A 103 -21.29 -27.07 17.12
C ASN A 103 -20.87 -26.33 15.84
N ARG A 104 -20.35 -27.03 14.82
CA ARG A 104 -19.91 -26.40 13.59
C ARG A 104 -21.15 -25.97 12.78
N PRO A 105 -21.27 -24.69 12.40
CA PRO A 105 -22.38 -24.28 11.55
C PRO A 105 -22.26 -25.02 10.20
N PRO A 106 -23.40 -25.40 9.57
CA PRO A 106 -23.36 -25.98 8.24
C PRO A 106 -22.69 -25.00 7.26
N PRO A 107 -22.03 -25.52 6.21
CA PRO A 107 -21.43 -24.65 5.20
C PRO A 107 -22.49 -23.74 4.58
N PRO A 108 -22.13 -22.49 4.20
CA PRO A 108 -23.04 -21.56 3.54
C PRO A 108 -23.74 -22.19 2.32
N GLU A 109 -25.02 -21.90 2.11
CA GLU A 109 -25.82 -22.50 1.03
C GLU A 109 -25.22 -22.27 -0.37
N ASP A 110 -24.52 -21.16 -0.57
CA ASP A 110 -23.82 -20.82 -1.82
C ASP A 110 -22.45 -21.48 -1.97
N LEU A 111 -21.89 -22.06 -0.90
CA LEU A 111 -20.66 -22.85 -0.94
C LEU A 111 -20.92 -24.32 -1.27
N ILE A 112 -22.06 -24.87 -0.83
CA ILE A 112 -22.46 -26.26 -1.09
C ILE A 112 -22.33 -26.68 -2.57
N PRO A 113 -22.83 -25.92 -3.58
CA PRO A 113 -22.71 -26.30 -4.98
C PRO A 113 -21.27 -26.26 -5.52
N GLN A 114 -20.31 -25.68 -4.79
CA GLN A 114 -18.93 -25.52 -5.22
C GLN A 114 -18.02 -26.70 -4.84
N PHE A 115 -18.41 -27.56 -3.90
CA PHE A 115 -17.61 -28.73 -3.50
C PHE A 115 -17.39 -29.74 -4.65
N PRO A 116 -18.39 -30.11 -5.47
CA PRO A 116 -18.16 -31.00 -6.61
C PRO A 116 -17.26 -30.35 -7.67
N LEU A 117 -17.42 -29.05 -7.88
CA LEU A 117 -16.71 -28.27 -8.91
C LEU A 117 -15.19 -28.19 -8.66
N ILE A 118 -14.74 -28.27 -7.41
CA ILE A 118 -13.30 -28.33 -7.11
C ILE A 118 -12.69 -29.68 -7.49
N ARG A 119 -13.42 -30.78 -7.32
CA ARG A 119 -12.96 -32.09 -7.79
C ARG A 119 -12.83 -32.11 -9.30
N GLU A 120 -13.73 -31.42 -10.00
CA GLU A 120 -13.62 -31.22 -11.45
C GLU A 120 -12.46 -30.31 -11.81
N ALA A 121 -12.26 -29.20 -11.08
CA ALA A 121 -11.14 -28.29 -11.27
C ALA A 121 -9.81 -29.03 -11.14
N ALA A 122 -9.62 -29.75 -10.03
CA ALA A 122 -8.43 -30.56 -9.79
C ALA A 122 -8.11 -31.53 -10.93
N ARG A 123 -9.14 -32.25 -11.42
CA ARG A 123 -9.01 -33.14 -12.57
C ARG A 123 -8.64 -32.39 -13.85
N ALA A 124 -9.26 -31.25 -14.12
CA ALA A 124 -8.97 -30.43 -15.29
C ALA A 124 -7.52 -29.90 -15.27
N PHE A 125 -6.99 -29.59 -14.08
CA PHE A 125 -5.60 -29.19 -13.86
C PHE A 125 -4.63 -30.38 -13.75
N ASN A 126 -5.11 -31.62 -13.93
CA ASN A 126 -4.32 -32.84 -13.84
C ASN A 126 -3.63 -33.04 -12.47
N VAL A 127 -4.32 -32.63 -11.39
CA VAL A 127 -3.88 -32.81 -10.00
C VAL A 127 -4.66 -33.95 -9.37
N THR A 128 -3.94 -34.90 -8.78
CA THR A 128 -4.56 -36.06 -8.10
C THR A 128 -5.32 -35.60 -6.86
N VAL A 129 -6.59 -36.01 -6.78
CA VAL A 129 -7.45 -35.78 -5.62
C VAL A 129 -7.54 -37.05 -4.80
N CYS A 130 -7.35 -36.96 -3.50
CA CYS A 130 -7.51 -38.06 -2.56
C CYS A 130 -8.55 -37.72 -1.50
N GLU A 131 -9.47 -38.64 -1.28
CA GLU A 131 -10.48 -38.60 -0.22
C GLU A 131 -10.75 -40.04 0.22
N ALA A 132 -10.97 -40.28 1.52
CA ALA A 132 -11.30 -41.61 2.04
C ALA A 132 -12.49 -41.55 2.98
N PRO A 133 -13.58 -42.30 2.73
CA PRO A 133 -14.74 -42.33 3.61
C PRO A 133 -14.36 -42.75 5.04
N GLY A 134 -14.88 -42.02 6.02
CA GLY A 134 -14.68 -42.31 7.45
C GLY A 134 -13.39 -41.75 8.07
N TYR A 135 -12.56 -41.07 7.29
CA TYR A 135 -11.33 -40.40 7.71
C TYR A 135 -11.35 -38.92 7.31
N GLU A 136 -10.60 -38.09 8.01
CA GLU A 136 -10.45 -36.66 7.69
C GLU A 136 -9.27 -36.44 6.75
N ALA A 137 -9.26 -35.31 6.04
CA ALA A 137 -8.16 -34.93 5.16
C ALA A 137 -6.81 -34.94 5.92
N ASP A 138 -6.80 -34.54 7.18
CA ASP A 138 -5.59 -34.51 8.02
C ASP A 138 -4.98 -35.90 8.26
N ASP A 139 -5.81 -36.95 8.38
CA ASP A 139 -5.35 -38.34 8.53
C ASP A 139 -4.70 -38.85 7.23
N LEU A 140 -5.25 -38.45 6.08
CA LEU A 140 -4.68 -38.78 4.77
C LEU A 140 -3.33 -38.06 4.59
N ILE A 141 -3.25 -36.79 4.98
CA ILE A 141 -1.99 -36.03 4.96
C ILE A 141 -0.93 -36.69 5.85
N ALA A 142 -1.30 -37.09 7.08
CA ALA A 142 -0.41 -37.80 7.99
C ALA A 142 0.10 -39.12 7.38
N THR A 143 -0.81 -39.91 6.79
CA THR A 143 -0.48 -41.19 6.15
C THR A 143 0.46 -41.00 4.95
N TYR A 144 0.17 -40.06 4.06
CA TYR A 144 1.00 -39.79 2.88
C TYR A 144 2.37 -39.21 3.24
N ALA A 145 2.44 -38.32 4.25
CA ALA A 145 3.71 -37.79 4.73
C ALA A 145 4.62 -38.92 5.28
N ARG A 146 4.04 -39.91 5.99
CA ARG A 146 4.78 -41.11 6.43
C ARG A 146 5.23 -41.97 5.25
N GLN A 147 4.35 -42.22 4.27
CA GLN A 147 4.67 -43.04 3.10
C GLN A 147 5.80 -42.40 2.27
N ALA A 148 5.76 -41.09 2.03
CA ALA A 148 6.82 -40.36 1.33
C ALA A 148 8.18 -40.51 2.04
N LEU A 149 8.22 -40.34 3.36
CA LEU A 149 9.44 -40.54 4.14
C LEU A 149 9.95 -41.99 4.07
N ALA A 150 9.05 -42.97 4.13
CA ALA A 150 9.41 -44.39 4.03
C ALA A 150 10.00 -44.74 2.65
N ALA A 151 9.58 -44.02 1.60
CA ALA A 151 10.14 -44.11 0.25
C ALA A 151 11.45 -43.32 0.07
N GLY A 152 11.94 -42.61 1.10
CA GLY A 152 13.15 -41.79 1.05
C GLY A 152 12.95 -40.40 0.43
N ALA A 153 11.70 -40.00 0.19
CA ALA A 153 11.34 -38.67 -0.29
C ALA A 153 11.19 -37.66 0.86
N THR A 154 11.13 -36.38 0.50
CA THR A 154 10.76 -35.30 1.42
C THR A 154 9.32 -34.84 1.16
N CYS A 155 8.67 -34.20 2.12
CA CYS A 155 7.26 -33.81 2.02
C CYS A 155 7.05 -32.36 2.50
N THR A 156 6.23 -31.61 1.77
CA THR A 156 5.74 -30.29 2.16
C THR A 156 4.22 -30.31 2.30
N ILE A 157 3.75 -30.00 3.49
CA ILE A 157 2.32 -29.88 3.80
C ILE A 157 1.91 -28.42 3.59
N VAL A 158 0.95 -28.19 2.71
CA VAL A 158 0.45 -26.84 2.41
C VAL A 158 -0.91 -26.67 3.07
N SER A 159 -0.90 -26.12 4.28
CA SER A 159 -2.10 -25.82 5.06
C SER A 159 -1.83 -24.69 6.05
N SER A 160 -2.89 -24.09 6.59
CA SER A 160 -2.84 -23.21 7.76
C SER A 160 -3.33 -23.89 9.04
N ASP A 161 -3.77 -25.14 8.95
CA ASP A 161 -4.27 -25.89 10.08
C ASP A 161 -3.15 -26.15 11.10
N LYS A 162 -3.41 -25.76 12.34
CA LYS A 162 -2.46 -25.89 13.43
C LYS A 162 -2.26 -27.35 13.84
N ASP A 163 -3.23 -28.23 13.56
CA ASP A 163 -3.22 -29.62 14.01
C ASP A 163 -2.18 -30.43 13.22
N LEU A 164 -1.98 -30.09 11.94
CA LEU A 164 -0.94 -30.65 11.08
C LEU A 164 0.49 -30.27 11.52
N MET A 165 0.66 -29.31 12.43
CA MET A 165 1.98 -28.96 12.97
C MET A 165 2.60 -30.10 13.79
N GLN A 166 1.82 -31.09 14.23
CA GLN A 166 2.30 -32.32 14.87
C GLN A 166 3.12 -33.22 13.91
N LEU A 167 2.98 -33.03 12.59
CA LEU A 167 3.67 -33.83 11.57
C LEU A 167 5.06 -33.28 11.21
N ILE A 168 5.40 -32.06 11.65
CA ILE A 168 6.68 -31.39 11.33
C ILE A 168 7.84 -32.18 11.95
N ARG A 169 8.75 -32.67 11.11
CA ARG A 169 9.93 -33.47 11.50
C ARG A 169 10.98 -33.42 10.40
N PRO A 170 12.23 -33.89 10.60
CA PRO A 170 13.19 -33.96 9.51
C PRO A 170 12.61 -34.67 8.28
N GLY A 171 12.61 -33.98 7.13
CA GLY A 171 12.02 -34.47 5.89
C GLY A 171 10.54 -34.14 5.66
N VAL A 172 9.83 -33.59 6.66
CA VAL A 172 8.45 -33.08 6.53
C VAL A 172 8.38 -31.65 7.05
N ASP A 173 8.08 -30.71 6.15
CA ASP A 173 7.83 -29.31 6.52
C ASP A 173 6.40 -28.90 6.20
N MET A 174 6.02 -27.73 6.73
CA MET A 174 4.71 -27.15 6.49
C MET A 174 4.88 -25.74 5.92
N MET A 175 4.02 -25.34 4.98
CA MET A 175 4.01 -24.02 4.38
C MET A 175 2.67 -23.34 4.63
N ASP A 176 2.70 -22.16 5.25
CA ASP A 176 1.52 -21.32 5.41
C ASP A 176 1.17 -20.69 4.05
N PRO A 177 0.00 -21.01 3.47
CA PRO A 177 -0.35 -20.55 2.13
C PRO A 177 -0.78 -19.07 2.09
N ILE A 178 -0.97 -18.41 3.23
CA ILE A 178 -1.30 -16.97 3.33
C ILE A 178 -0.01 -16.16 3.40
N LYS A 179 0.86 -16.50 4.35
CA LYS A 179 2.10 -15.76 4.59
C LYS A 179 3.20 -16.12 3.59
N LYS A 180 3.03 -17.22 2.85
CA LYS A 180 4.05 -17.83 1.98
C LYS A 180 5.35 -18.12 2.75
N THR A 181 5.22 -18.47 4.03
CA THR A 181 6.34 -18.74 4.94
C THR A 181 6.39 -20.22 5.30
N LYS A 182 7.58 -20.80 5.26
CA LYS A 182 7.84 -22.16 5.74
C LYS A 182 7.81 -22.19 7.27
N LEU A 183 6.99 -23.08 7.81
CA LEU A 183 6.83 -23.35 9.23
C LEU A 183 7.71 -24.55 9.60
N GLY A 184 8.67 -24.30 10.49
CA GLY A 184 9.52 -25.33 11.07
C GLY A 184 9.25 -25.54 12.57
N PRO A 185 10.07 -26.35 13.26
CA PRO A 185 9.94 -26.61 14.69
C PRO A 185 9.86 -25.35 15.57
N ASP A 186 10.52 -24.25 15.18
CA ASP A 186 10.48 -23.00 15.94
C ASP A 186 9.12 -22.32 15.91
N ALA A 187 8.40 -22.41 14.78
CA ALA A 187 7.03 -21.92 14.69
C ALA A 187 6.08 -22.74 15.58
N VAL A 188 6.36 -24.04 15.76
CA VAL A 188 5.64 -24.89 16.71
C VAL A 188 5.89 -24.46 18.15
N ARG A 189 7.16 -24.15 18.51
CA ARG A 189 7.50 -23.62 19.84
C ARG A 189 6.85 -22.28 20.11
N GLU A 190 6.81 -21.37 19.13
CA GLU A 190 6.17 -20.07 19.29
C GLU A 190 4.67 -20.21 19.57
N LYS A 191 3.99 -21.12 18.85
CA LYS A 191 2.54 -21.29 18.91
C LYS A 191 2.07 -22.14 20.09
N PHE A 192 2.74 -23.26 20.34
CA PHE A 192 2.33 -24.26 21.32
C PHE A 192 3.28 -24.35 22.53
N GLY A 193 4.43 -23.67 22.54
CA GLY A 193 5.39 -23.73 23.65
C GLY A 193 6.16 -25.05 23.77
N VAL A 194 5.99 -25.97 22.81
CA VAL A 194 6.59 -27.31 22.79
C VAL A 194 7.10 -27.67 21.39
N THR A 195 7.80 -28.80 21.27
CA THR A 195 8.20 -29.38 19.98
C THR A 195 7.05 -30.15 19.31
N PRO A 196 7.11 -30.40 17.99
CA PRO A 196 6.06 -31.11 17.23
C PRO A 196 5.57 -32.42 17.86
N ASP A 197 6.48 -33.22 18.41
CA ASP A 197 6.22 -34.51 19.07
C ASP A 197 5.33 -34.41 20.32
N LYS A 198 5.14 -33.21 20.87
CA LYS A 198 4.35 -32.95 22.07
C LYS A 198 3.09 -32.12 21.82
N VAL A 199 2.81 -31.75 20.57
CA VAL A 199 1.65 -30.91 20.22
C VAL A 199 0.34 -31.59 20.61
N VAL A 200 0.23 -32.90 20.34
CA VAL A 200 -0.93 -33.74 20.68
C VAL A 200 -1.23 -33.68 22.18
N ASP A 201 -0.22 -33.81 23.04
CA ASP A 201 -0.39 -33.77 24.49
C ASP A 201 -0.83 -32.39 25.00
N VAL A 202 -0.31 -31.31 24.39
CA VAL A 202 -0.72 -29.94 24.72
C VAL A 202 -2.16 -29.69 24.31
N GLN A 203 -2.57 -30.14 23.13
CA GLN A 203 -3.94 -30.01 22.63
C GLN A 203 -4.93 -30.86 23.44
N ALA A 204 -4.54 -32.07 23.85
CA ALA A 204 -5.33 -32.92 24.72
C ALA A 204 -5.70 -32.26 26.05
N LEU A 205 -4.82 -31.41 26.59
CA LEU A 205 -5.05 -30.63 27.81
C LEU A 205 -5.81 -29.34 27.54
N ALA A 206 -5.47 -28.62 26.47
CA ALA A 206 -6.03 -27.30 26.18
C ALA A 206 -7.45 -27.36 25.59
N GLY A 207 -7.79 -28.46 24.92
CA GLY A 207 -9.01 -28.59 24.14
C GLY A 207 -9.04 -27.68 22.91
N ASP A 208 -10.11 -27.81 22.13
CA ASP A 208 -10.43 -26.94 21.01
C ASP A 208 -11.93 -26.67 20.95
N SER A 209 -12.34 -25.44 21.21
CA SER A 209 -13.74 -25.04 21.16
C SER A 209 -14.35 -25.10 19.75
N THR A 210 -13.53 -25.01 18.70
CA THR A 210 -13.98 -25.00 17.30
C THR A 210 -14.52 -26.36 16.88
N ASP A 211 -13.74 -27.40 17.18
CA ASP A 211 -14.07 -28.80 16.89
C ASP A 211 -14.77 -29.50 18.07
N ASN A 212 -15.06 -28.74 19.12
CA ASN A 212 -15.67 -29.23 20.35
C ASN A 212 -14.86 -30.37 21.01
N VAL A 213 -13.52 -30.25 20.97
CA VAL A 213 -12.60 -31.10 21.72
C VAL A 213 -12.56 -30.59 23.18
N PRO A 214 -12.94 -31.42 24.17
CA PRO A 214 -13.28 -30.92 25.51
C PRO A 214 -12.09 -30.41 26.32
N GLY A 215 -10.92 -31.04 26.21
CA GLY A 215 -9.74 -30.69 27.00
C GLY A 215 -9.95 -30.79 28.52
N VAL A 216 -9.09 -30.13 29.29
CA VAL A 216 -9.20 -30.00 30.75
C VAL A 216 -9.64 -28.57 31.09
N PRO A 217 -10.82 -28.38 31.75
CA PRO A 217 -11.33 -27.06 32.10
C PRO A 217 -10.31 -26.21 32.87
N GLY A 218 -10.09 -24.97 32.41
CA GLY A 218 -9.19 -24.02 33.05
C GLY A 218 -7.70 -24.19 32.70
N ILE A 219 -7.35 -25.14 31.82
CA ILE A 219 -6.00 -25.29 31.28
C ILE A 219 -5.99 -24.79 29.83
N GLY A 220 -5.32 -23.67 29.58
CA GLY A 220 -5.08 -23.18 28.22
C GLY A 220 -3.72 -23.63 27.66
N VAL A 221 -3.47 -23.38 26.38
CA VAL A 221 -2.25 -23.80 25.64
C VAL A 221 -0.95 -23.48 26.39
N LYS A 222 -0.80 -22.29 26.97
CA LYS A 222 0.42 -21.90 27.72
C LYS A 222 0.64 -22.75 28.98
N THR A 223 -0.44 -23.03 29.73
CA THR A 223 -0.38 -23.84 30.94
C THR A 223 -0.15 -25.30 30.59
N ALA A 224 -0.81 -25.81 29.55
CA ALA A 224 -0.60 -27.15 29.02
C ALA A 224 0.86 -27.34 28.58
N ALA A 225 1.43 -26.40 27.82
CA ALA A 225 2.83 -26.43 27.41
C ALA A 225 3.80 -26.46 28.59
N GLN A 226 3.55 -25.66 29.63
CA GLN A 226 4.36 -25.68 30.85
C GLN A 226 4.33 -27.07 31.51
N LEU A 227 3.14 -27.65 31.67
CA LEU A 227 2.96 -28.95 32.32
C LEU A 227 3.61 -30.09 31.51
N ILE A 228 3.45 -30.09 30.19
CA ILE A 228 4.04 -31.12 29.31
C ILE A 228 5.56 -30.97 29.22
N ASN A 229 6.11 -29.75 29.26
CA ASN A 229 7.56 -29.55 29.34
C ASN A 229 8.14 -30.02 30.68
N GLU A 230 7.41 -29.87 31.78
CA GLU A 230 7.86 -30.25 33.13
C GLU A 230 7.72 -31.76 33.40
N TYR A 231 6.60 -32.37 32.98
CA TYR A 231 6.27 -33.77 33.29
C TYR A 231 6.50 -34.74 32.14
N GLY A 232 6.88 -34.25 30.95
CA GLY A 232 7.28 -35.07 29.81
C GLY A 232 6.16 -35.27 28.79
N ASP A 233 5.13 -36.05 29.17
CA ASP A 233 3.99 -36.47 28.34
C ASP A 233 2.68 -36.47 29.15
N LEU A 234 1.54 -36.62 28.46
CA LEU A 234 0.22 -36.57 29.10
C LEU A 234 0.02 -37.65 30.18
N GLU A 235 0.46 -38.89 29.94
CA GLU A 235 0.23 -39.99 30.88
C GLU A 235 1.09 -39.84 32.15
N THR A 236 2.34 -39.42 31.98
CA THR A 236 3.24 -39.12 33.09
C THR A 236 2.72 -37.94 33.92
N LEU A 237 2.20 -36.90 33.26
CA LEU A 237 1.53 -35.78 33.93
C LEU A 237 0.31 -36.24 34.75
N LEU A 238 -0.59 -37.03 34.16
CA LEU A 238 -1.79 -37.51 34.85
C LEU A 238 -1.46 -38.42 36.04
N LYS A 239 -0.45 -39.29 35.92
CA LYS A 239 0.02 -40.15 37.02
C LYS A 239 0.65 -39.36 38.17
N ARG A 240 1.28 -38.21 37.86
CA ARG A 240 1.98 -37.35 38.83
C ARG A 240 1.22 -36.06 39.17
N ALA A 241 -0.06 -35.98 38.79
CA ALA A 241 -0.89 -34.79 39.01
C ALA A 241 -0.95 -34.38 40.49
N GLY A 242 -0.84 -35.35 41.41
CA GLY A 242 -0.77 -35.15 42.86
C GLY A 242 0.39 -34.27 43.34
N GLU A 243 1.47 -34.16 42.55
CA GLU A 243 2.67 -33.35 42.88
C GLU A 243 2.48 -31.85 42.55
N ILE A 244 1.41 -31.48 41.85
CA ILE A 244 1.18 -30.11 41.37
C ILE A 244 0.79 -29.18 42.54
N LYS A 245 1.62 -28.17 42.79
CA LYS A 245 1.46 -27.23 43.93
C LYS A 245 0.15 -26.45 43.92
N GLN A 246 -0.41 -26.13 42.74
CA GLN A 246 -1.65 -25.35 42.64
C GLN A 246 -2.90 -26.24 42.83
N PRO A 247 -3.69 -26.06 43.92
CA PRO A 247 -4.80 -26.96 44.25
C PRO A 247 -5.85 -27.09 43.14
N LYS A 248 -6.33 -25.95 42.61
CA LYS A 248 -7.34 -25.93 41.53
C LYS A 248 -6.89 -26.61 40.24
N ARG A 249 -5.60 -26.59 39.92
CA ARG A 249 -5.07 -27.21 38.69
C ARG A 249 -4.95 -28.73 38.84
N ARG A 250 -4.51 -29.18 40.02
CA ARG A 250 -4.46 -30.59 40.39
C ARG A 250 -5.86 -31.22 40.38
N GLU A 251 -6.82 -30.57 41.06
CA GLU A 251 -8.23 -31.02 41.08
C GLU A 251 -8.81 -31.10 39.65
N ALA A 252 -8.52 -30.12 38.79
CA ALA A 252 -8.98 -30.14 37.41
C ALA A 252 -8.38 -31.29 36.58
N LEU A 253 -7.09 -31.59 36.75
CA LEU A 253 -6.42 -32.71 36.06
C LEU A 253 -6.91 -34.08 36.57
N GLU A 254 -7.12 -34.23 37.87
CA GLU A 254 -7.63 -35.48 38.47
C GLU A 254 -9.07 -35.76 38.06
N GLN A 255 -9.94 -34.74 38.08
CA GLN A 255 -11.36 -34.89 37.75
C GLN A 255 -11.62 -35.08 36.25
N ASN A 256 -10.71 -34.61 35.39
CA ASN A 256 -10.89 -34.63 33.94
C ASN A 256 -9.83 -35.48 33.21
N ALA A 257 -9.15 -36.40 33.91
CA ALA A 257 -8.11 -37.26 33.33
C ALA A 257 -8.61 -38.07 32.12
N GLU A 258 -9.81 -38.66 32.22
CA GLU A 258 -10.43 -39.40 31.11
C GLU A 258 -10.82 -38.47 29.95
N LEU A 259 -11.26 -37.24 30.22
CA LEU A 259 -11.55 -36.25 29.17
C LEU A 259 -10.28 -35.82 28.43
N ALA A 260 -9.15 -35.70 29.13
CA ALA A 260 -7.86 -35.45 28.50
C ALA A 260 -7.43 -36.62 27.60
N ARG A 261 -7.65 -37.87 28.03
CA ARG A 261 -7.36 -39.07 27.21
C ARG A 261 -8.25 -39.16 25.97
N ILE A 262 -9.54 -38.87 26.11
CA ILE A 262 -10.47 -38.78 24.97
C ILE A 262 -10.02 -37.65 24.03
N SER A 263 -9.67 -36.48 24.56
CA SER A 263 -9.19 -35.35 23.76
C SER A 263 -7.92 -35.70 23.00
N ARG A 264 -7.00 -36.45 23.61
CA ARG A 264 -5.80 -36.97 22.95
C ARG A 264 -6.14 -37.85 21.75
N GLN A 265 -7.06 -38.80 21.91
CA GLN A 265 -7.51 -39.66 20.80
C GLN A 265 -8.21 -38.88 19.68
N LEU A 266 -8.85 -37.75 19.99
CA LEU A 266 -9.49 -36.89 18.99
C LEU A 266 -8.49 -36.06 18.19
N VAL A 267 -7.43 -35.54 18.80
CA VAL A 267 -6.45 -34.64 18.13
C VAL A 267 -5.26 -35.37 17.51
N GLU A 268 -5.04 -36.63 17.89
CA GLU A 268 -4.02 -37.49 17.27
C GLU A 268 -4.44 -37.87 15.84
N LEU A 269 -3.56 -37.60 14.87
CA LEU A 269 -3.79 -37.92 13.46
C LEU A 269 -3.39 -39.36 13.17
N LYS A 270 -4.24 -40.10 12.45
CA LYS A 270 -3.90 -41.44 12.00
C LYS A 270 -2.98 -41.39 10.79
N ASP A 271 -1.88 -42.13 10.82
CA ASP A 271 -0.90 -42.22 9.73
C ASP A 271 -0.90 -43.59 9.00
N ASP A 272 -1.93 -44.40 9.22
CA ASP A 272 -2.09 -45.77 8.73
C ASP A 272 -3.43 -46.01 8.01
N VAL A 273 -4.01 -44.98 7.39
CA VAL A 273 -5.28 -45.09 6.66
C VAL A 273 -5.17 -46.16 5.54
N PRO A 274 -6.05 -47.17 5.50
CA PRO A 274 -5.94 -48.28 4.55
C PRO A 274 -6.42 -47.90 3.15
N ASN A 275 -5.94 -48.62 2.13
CA ASN A 275 -6.40 -48.54 0.73
C ASN A 275 -6.28 -47.15 0.09
N LEU A 276 -5.30 -46.35 0.49
CA LEU A 276 -4.97 -45.09 -0.17
C LEU A 276 -4.31 -45.30 -1.53
N VAL A 277 -4.41 -44.30 -2.39
CA VAL A 277 -3.79 -44.27 -3.71
C VAL A 277 -2.27 -44.24 -3.55
N ASP A 278 -1.54 -44.96 -4.39
CA ASP A 278 -0.08 -45.01 -4.31
C ASP A 278 0.54 -43.61 -4.59
N PRO A 279 1.34 -43.04 -3.67
CA PRO A 279 1.93 -41.73 -3.85
C PRO A 279 2.83 -41.59 -5.09
N ASP A 280 3.36 -42.69 -5.62
CA ASP A 280 4.18 -42.68 -6.85
C ASP A 280 3.36 -42.18 -8.06
N SER A 281 2.03 -42.32 -8.01
CA SER A 281 1.10 -41.87 -9.06
C SER A 281 0.74 -40.37 -8.99
N PHE A 282 1.29 -39.63 -8.01
CA PHE A 282 1.02 -38.20 -7.81
C PHE A 282 1.92 -37.30 -8.65
N ASP A 283 2.53 -37.82 -9.71
CA ASP A 283 3.49 -37.07 -10.52
C ASP A 283 2.84 -35.82 -11.12
N LYS A 284 3.56 -34.69 -10.99
CA LYS A 284 3.11 -33.40 -11.50
C LYS A 284 3.11 -33.43 -13.02
N LYS A 285 1.91 -33.56 -13.59
CA LYS A 285 1.69 -33.54 -15.04
C LYS A 285 1.24 -32.16 -15.50
N LYS A 286 1.55 -31.83 -16.76
CA LYS A 286 0.96 -30.66 -17.40
C LYS A 286 -0.54 -30.88 -17.57
N PRO A 287 -1.38 -29.83 -17.42
CA PRO A 287 -2.80 -29.93 -17.74
C PRO A 287 -3.02 -30.29 -19.21
N ASP A 288 -4.02 -31.13 -19.49
CA ASP A 288 -4.41 -31.45 -20.86
C ASP A 288 -5.23 -30.27 -21.44
N PRO A 289 -4.77 -29.61 -22.52
CA PRO A 289 -5.50 -28.48 -23.10
C PRO A 289 -6.91 -28.86 -23.56
N ASN A 290 -7.14 -30.10 -23.99
CA ASN A 290 -8.46 -30.57 -24.46
C ASN A 290 -9.45 -30.79 -23.31
N VAL A 291 -8.96 -30.84 -22.06
CA VAL A 291 -9.80 -30.97 -20.85
C VAL A 291 -9.90 -29.64 -20.12
N LEU A 292 -8.76 -28.94 -19.95
CA LEU A 292 -8.69 -27.71 -19.15
C LEU A 292 -9.39 -26.53 -19.84
N LEU A 293 -9.14 -26.30 -21.14
CA LEU A 293 -9.67 -25.12 -21.82
C LEU A 293 -11.21 -25.15 -21.92
N PRO A 294 -11.85 -26.26 -22.34
CA PRO A 294 -13.31 -26.33 -22.37
C PRO A 294 -13.93 -26.18 -20.97
N TRP A 295 -13.29 -26.74 -19.93
CA TRP A 295 -13.76 -26.62 -18.57
C TRP A 295 -13.67 -25.17 -18.05
N LEU A 296 -12.55 -24.47 -18.28
CA LEU A 296 -12.38 -23.06 -17.91
C LEU A 296 -13.37 -22.14 -18.63
N GLU A 297 -13.66 -22.43 -19.90
CA GLU A 297 -14.68 -21.73 -20.69
C GLU A 297 -16.08 -21.95 -20.11
N GLN A 298 -16.45 -23.20 -19.82
CA GLN A 298 -17.72 -23.55 -19.17
C GLN A 298 -17.88 -22.84 -17.82
N GLN A 299 -16.80 -22.69 -17.05
CA GLN A 299 -16.84 -22.00 -15.76
C GLN A 299 -16.85 -20.47 -15.86
N GLY A 300 -16.65 -19.90 -17.06
CA GLY A 300 -16.58 -18.46 -17.28
C GLY A 300 -15.29 -17.81 -16.76
N PHE A 301 -14.23 -18.59 -16.54
CA PHE A 301 -12.96 -18.13 -15.96
C PHE A 301 -12.04 -17.50 -17.00
N LYS A 302 -12.48 -16.38 -17.60
CA LYS A 302 -11.84 -15.74 -18.77
C LYS A 302 -10.35 -15.43 -18.59
N SER A 303 -9.91 -15.04 -17.39
CA SER A 303 -8.51 -14.74 -17.06
C SER A 303 -7.62 -15.99 -17.07
N LEU A 304 -8.09 -17.08 -16.44
CA LEU A 304 -7.38 -18.36 -16.42
C LEU A 304 -7.41 -19.01 -17.81
N LEU A 305 -8.54 -18.90 -18.52
CA LEU A 305 -8.65 -19.36 -19.91
C LEU A 305 -7.62 -18.67 -20.80
N ALA A 306 -7.56 -17.33 -20.77
CA ALA A 306 -6.58 -16.57 -21.56
C ALA A 306 -5.13 -16.96 -21.24
N ARG A 307 -4.82 -17.19 -19.96
CA ARG A 307 -3.50 -17.66 -19.53
C ARG A 307 -3.14 -19.03 -20.12
N PHE A 308 -4.00 -20.04 -19.93
CA PHE A 308 -3.69 -21.41 -20.37
C PHE A 308 -3.81 -21.60 -21.88
N THR A 309 -4.62 -20.82 -22.58
CA THR A 309 -4.60 -20.78 -24.05
C THR A 309 -3.25 -20.27 -24.58
N GLY A 310 -2.63 -19.30 -23.90
CA GLY A 310 -1.29 -18.81 -24.25
C GLY A 310 -0.17 -19.81 -23.95
N GLU A 311 -0.29 -20.59 -22.87
CA GLU A 311 0.74 -21.54 -22.43
C GLU A 311 0.67 -22.93 -23.11
N LEU A 312 -0.54 -23.41 -23.43
CA LEU A 312 -0.78 -24.78 -23.94
C LEU A 312 -1.20 -24.86 -25.42
N GLY A 313 -1.50 -23.72 -26.07
CA GLY A 313 -2.01 -23.67 -27.46
C GLY A 313 -3.53 -23.87 -27.56
N GLU A 314 -4.08 -23.82 -28.79
CA GLU A 314 -5.50 -24.11 -29.04
C GLU A 314 -5.81 -25.61 -28.86
N ALA A 315 -6.97 -25.94 -28.27
CA ALA A 315 -7.45 -27.31 -28.19
C ALA A 315 -7.59 -27.91 -29.60
N SER A 316 -7.05 -29.11 -29.80
CA SER A 316 -7.28 -29.86 -31.04
C SER A 316 -8.75 -30.28 -31.09
N ASN A 317 -9.54 -29.62 -31.95
CA ASN A 317 -10.94 -29.95 -32.18
C ASN A 317 -11.16 -31.46 -32.32
N PRO A 318 -12.19 -32.05 -31.68
CA PRO A 318 -12.68 -33.36 -32.08
C PRO A 318 -13.26 -33.22 -33.49
N VAL A 319 -12.72 -34.04 -34.41
CA VAL A 319 -13.17 -34.34 -35.77
C VAL A 319 -14.57 -33.78 -36.12
N ALA A 320 -14.60 -32.72 -36.94
CA ALA A 320 -15.82 -32.30 -37.62
C ALA A 320 -16.07 -33.18 -38.87
N PRO A 321 -17.31 -33.62 -39.17
CA PRO A 321 -17.64 -34.16 -40.47
C PRO A 321 -17.89 -33.04 -41.50
N ALA A 322 -17.07 -33.09 -42.56
CA ALA A 322 -17.30 -32.73 -43.96
C ALA A 322 -18.26 -31.58 -44.35
N ALA A 323 -17.63 -30.50 -44.81
CA ALA A 323 -17.76 -29.83 -46.12
C ALA A 323 -19.16 -29.48 -46.71
N SER A 324 -19.33 -28.20 -47.08
CA SER A 324 -19.52 -27.77 -48.49
C SER A 324 -19.40 -26.24 -48.67
N PRO A 325 -19.08 -25.75 -49.90
CA PRO A 325 -18.30 -24.52 -50.10
C PRO A 325 -19.13 -23.30 -50.56
N ALA A 326 -18.58 -22.10 -50.41
CA ALA A 326 -19.06 -20.86 -51.04
C ALA A 326 -18.07 -20.39 -52.14
N PRO A 327 -18.56 -19.71 -53.21
CA PRO A 327 -17.84 -19.60 -54.47
C PRO A 327 -16.88 -18.40 -54.55
N ALA A 328 -15.88 -18.58 -55.41
CA ALA A 328 -14.82 -17.63 -55.72
C ALA A 328 -15.31 -16.38 -56.47
N THR A 329 -14.70 -15.23 -56.17
CA THR A 329 -14.49 -14.14 -57.13
C THR A 329 -13.10 -13.51 -56.93
N THR A 330 -12.61 -12.96 -58.05
CA THR A 330 -11.25 -12.72 -58.55
C THR A 330 -10.44 -11.59 -57.86
N PRO A 331 -9.10 -11.54 -58.09
CA PRO A 331 -8.18 -10.70 -57.33
C PRO A 331 -7.98 -9.32 -57.97
N ALA A 332 -7.88 -8.29 -57.13
CA ALA A 332 -7.32 -6.99 -57.52
C ALA A 332 -5.98 -6.80 -56.80
N ALA A 333 -4.93 -6.66 -57.60
CA ALA A 333 -3.58 -6.41 -57.15
C ALA A 333 -3.45 -5.01 -56.53
N VAL A 334 -2.95 -4.95 -55.31
CA VAL A 334 -2.35 -3.74 -54.72
C VAL A 334 -0.99 -4.15 -54.16
N GLU A 335 0.04 -3.45 -54.61
CA GLU A 335 1.44 -3.66 -54.27
C GLU A 335 1.66 -3.68 -52.75
N ALA A 336 2.20 -4.79 -52.25
CA ALA A 336 2.51 -4.97 -50.84
C ALA A 336 3.87 -4.34 -50.49
N LYS A 337 3.85 -3.30 -49.67
CA LYS A 337 4.96 -3.02 -48.73
C LYS A 337 5.09 -4.23 -47.78
N PRO A 338 6.30 -4.55 -47.29
CA PRO A 338 6.47 -5.67 -46.37
C PRO A 338 5.60 -5.45 -45.12
N ALA A 339 4.69 -6.39 -44.87
CA ALA A 339 3.75 -6.33 -43.77
C ALA A 339 4.50 -6.49 -42.44
N ALA A 340 4.43 -5.45 -41.60
CA ALA A 340 4.80 -5.55 -40.19
C ALA A 340 3.94 -6.64 -39.51
N ALA A 341 4.52 -7.29 -38.49
CA ALA A 341 3.84 -8.32 -37.71
C ALA A 341 2.45 -7.84 -37.20
N PRO A 342 1.45 -8.74 -37.07
CA PRO A 342 0.12 -8.36 -36.62
C PRO A 342 0.16 -7.82 -35.18
N ARG A 343 -0.11 -6.52 -35.03
CA ARG A 343 -0.09 -5.78 -33.75
C ARG A 343 -1.12 -6.32 -32.73
N PRO A 344 -0.79 -6.35 -31.42
CA PRO A 344 -1.67 -6.91 -30.39
C PRO A 344 -2.93 -6.07 -30.17
N LYS A 345 -4.04 -6.75 -29.85
CA LYS A 345 -5.30 -6.10 -29.45
C LYS A 345 -5.24 -5.67 -27.99
N SER A 346 -6.01 -4.65 -27.63
CA SER A 346 -6.02 -4.09 -26.26
C SER A 346 -6.49 -5.03 -25.13
N ASN A 347 -7.09 -6.18 -25.48
CA ASN A 347 -7.56 -7.19 -24.53
C ASN A 347 -6.61 -8.40 -24.37
N GLN A 348 -5.48 -8.42 -25.07
CA GLN A 348 -4.50 -9.51 -24.99
C GLN A 348 -3.43 -9.22 -23.93
N PRO A 349 -2.99 -10.23 -23.15
CA PRO A 349 -1.84 -10.10 -22.26
C PRO A 349 -0.57 -9.86 -23.07
N PHE A 350 0.37 -9.13 -22.46
CA PHE A 350 1.60 -8.71 -23.11
C PHE A 350 2.63 -9.81 -23.24
N THR A 351 3.48 -9.68 -24.25
CA THR A 351 4.76 -10.38 -24.36
C THR A 351 5.88 -9.40 -24.69
N ALA A 352 7.11 -9.67 -24.24
CA ALA A 352 8.28 -8.82 -24.54
C ALA A 352 8.59 -8.68 -26.04
N ALA A 353 7.92 -9.46 -26.90
CA ALA A 353 8.01 -9.35 -28.35
C ALA A 353 7.16 -8.20 -28.94
N ASP A 354 6.31 -7.56 -28.15
CA ASP A 354 5.34 -6.56 -28.61
C ASP A 354 5.88 -5.11 -28.64
N TYR A 355 7.03 -4.86 -28.01
CA TYR A 355 7.58 -3.50 -27.88
C TYR A 355 8.69 -3.21 -28.89
N GLU A 356 8.57 -2.05 -29.53
CA GLU A 356 9.52 -1.61 -30.55
C GLU A 356 10.70 -0.85 -29.92
N LEU A 357 11.89 -1.00 -30.51
CA LEU A 357 13.06 -0.21 -30.16
C LEU A 357 13.35 0.80 -31.27
N ILE A 358 13.34 2.09 -30.97
CA ILE A 358 13.59 3.15 -31.95
C ILE A 358 15.10 3.44 -31.98
N GLN A 359 15.78 3.01 -33.04
CA GLN A 359 17.24 3.13 -33.15
C GLN A 359 17.72 4.05 -34.28
N ASP A 360 16.82 4.56 -35.11
CA ASP A 360 17.13 5.51 -36.18
C ASP A 360 16.11 6.64 -36.30
N GLU A 361 16.51 7.71 -37.01
CA GLU A 361 15.68 8.90 -37.20
C GLU A 361 14.40 8.61 -38.00
N LYS A 362 14.43 7.64 -38.91
CA LYS A 362 13.28 7.32 -39.77
C LYS A 362 12.16 6.70 -38.94
N ALA A 363 12.50 5.75 -38.06
CA ALA A 363 11.55 5.15 -37.13
C ALA A 363 10.95 6.20 -36.18
N LEU A 364 11.77 7.14 -35.69
CA LEU A 364 11.27 8.25 -34.86
C LEU A 364 10.32 9.18 -35.63
N ASP A 365 10.64 9.53 -36.88
CA ASP A 365 9.79 10.37 -37.72
C ASP A 365 8.45 9.69 -38.03
N GLU A 366 8.44 8.36 -38.24
CA GLU A 366 7.22 7.56 -38.40
C GLU A 366 6.34 7.60 -37.15
N TRP A 367 6.93 7.43 -35.96
CA TRP A 367 6.23 7.54 -34.68
C TRP A 367 5.64 8.94 -34.46
N ILE A 368 6.40 9.99 -34.74
CA ILE A 368 5.92 11.38 -34.62
C ILE A 368 4.74 11.63 -35.56
N ALA A 369 4.83 11.20 -36.82
CA ALA A 369 3.77 11.38 -37.80
C ALA A 369 2.48 10.63 -37.41
N GLU A 370 2.60 9.42 -36.87
CA GLU A 370 1.46 8.64 -36.38
C GLU A 370 0.82 9.27 -35.14
N ALA A 371 1.64 9.70 -34.17
CA ALA A 371 1.15 10.39 -32.98
C ALA A 371 0.43 11.68 -33.31
N THR A 372 0.97 12.45 -34.25
CA THR A 372 0.33 13.69 -34.76
C THR A 372 -1.02 13.37 -35.40
N ARG A 373 -1.10 12.29 -36.19
CA ARG A 373 -2.36 11.84 -36.80
C ARG A 373 -3.38 11.35 -35.78
N ALA A 374 -2.93 10.67 -34.74
CA ALA A 374 -3.79 10.16 -33.66
C ALA A 374 -4.31 11.28 -32.75
N GLY A 375 -3.55 12.36 -32.59
CA GLY A 375 -3.90 13.49 -31.71
C GLY A 375 -3.80 13.17 -30.22
N THR A 376 -3.36 11.97 -29.84
CA THR A 376 -3.11 11.56 -28.45
C THR A 376 -2.00 10.53 -28.43
N ILE A 377 -1.08 10.66 -27.48
CA ILE A 377 0.06 9.77 -27.29
C ILE A 377 0.34 9.62 -25.79
N ALA A 378 0.63 8.41 -25.33
CA ALA A 378 1.22 8.24 -24.01
C ALA A 378 2.73 8.44 -24.08
N PHE A 379 3.26 9.13 -23.08
CA PHE A 379 4.62 9.62 -23.04
C PHE A 379 5.16 9.47 -21.62
N ASP A 380 6.36 8.91 -21.54
CA ASP A 380 7.11 8.74 -20.30
C ASP A 380 8.62 8.85 -20.57
N CYS A 381 9.39 9.23 -19.55
CA CYS A 381 10.82 9.45 -19.67
C CYS A 381 11.64 8.73 -18.60
N GLU A 382 12.74 8.14 -19.05
CA GLU A 382 13.65 7.38 -18.22
C GLU A 382 14.88 8.21 -17.90
N THR A 383 15.34 8.14 -16.64
CA THR A 383 16.36 9.05 -16.12
C THR A 383 17.39 8.36 -15.22
N ASP A 384 18.55 8.98 -15.03
CA ASP A 384 19.63 8.45 -14.19
C ASP A 384 19.51 8.82 -12.69
N ALA A 385 18.55 9.66 -12.32
CA ALA A 385 18.29 10.12 -10.96
C ALA A 385 16.79 10.30 -10.71
N LEU A 386 16.38 10.36 -9.43
CA LEU A 386 14.98 10.56 -9.03
C LEU A 386 14.55 12.03 -8.98
N ASP A 387 15.49 12.97 -9.06
CA ASP A 387 15.20 14.41 -9.07
C ASP A 387 15.15 14.92 -10.51
N SER A 388 13.95 15.27 -10.97
CA SER A 388 13.68 15.77 -12.33
C SER A 388 14.55 16.96 -12.75
N ARG A 389 15.08 17.75 -11.81
CA ARG A 389 15.91 18.93 -12.12
C ARG A 389 17.35 18.57 -12.48
N ASN A 390 17.88 17.55 -11.83
CA ASN A 390 19.27 17.14 -11.92
C ASN A 390 19.45 15.83 -12.69
N ALA A 391 18.34 15.15 -13.00
CA ALA A 391 18.28 13.95 -13.82
C ALA A 391 18.76 14.20 -15.25
N GLY A 392 19.66 13.34 -15.71
CA GLY A 392 19.97 13.15 -17.12
C GLY A 392 18.92 12.26 -17.79
N LEU A 393 18.45 12.68 -18.95
CA LEU A 393 17.55 11.86 -19.78
C LEU A 393 18.31 10.66 -20.37
N VAL A 394 17.81 9.46 -20.11
CA VAL A 394 18.35 8.19 -20.60
C VAL A 394 17.55 7.66 -21.78
N GLY A 395 16.23 7.86 -21.80
CA GLY A 395 15.39 7.50 -22.94
C GLY A 395 13.95 7.96 -22.78
N VAL A 396 13.15 7.69 -23.80
CA VAL A 396 11.74 8.09 -23.89
C VAL A 396 10.91 6.90 -24.33
N SER A 397 9.79 6.67 -23.70
CA SER A 397 8.81 5.68 -24.12
C SER A 397 7.55 6.35 -24.69
N LEU A 398 6.98 5.72 -25.72
CA LEU A 398 5.83 6.22 -26.45
C LEU A 398 4.80 5.11 -26.60
N ALA A 399 3.51 5.40 -26.43
CA ALA A 399 2.46 4.46 -26.77
C ALA A 399 1.23 5.10 -27.45
N LEU A 400 0.60 4.34 -28.33
CA LEU A 400 -0.56 4.73 -29.12
C LEU A 400 -1.66 3.66 -29.05
N LEU A 401 -2.90 4.13 -29.15
CA LEU A 401 -4.07 3.29 -29.41
C LEU A 401 -4.57 3.54 -30.82
N GLU A 402 -4.62 2.48 -31.63
CA GLU A 402 -5.11 2.55 -33.00
C GLU A 402 -6.51 1.94 -33.11
N GLY A 403 -7.45 2.67 -33.70
CA GLY A 403 -8.83 2.21 -33.93
C GLY A 403 -9.87 2.96 -33.07
N PRO A 404 -11.16 2.56 -33.16
CA PRO A 404 -12.24 3.25 -32.48
C PRO A 404 -12.05 3.25 -30.95
N TRP A 405 -12.14 4.43 -30.35
CA TRP A 405 -12.02 4.61 -28.90
C TRP A 405 -13.11 3.81 -28.17
N GLY A 406 -12.74 3.09 -27.11
CA GLY A 406 -13.66 2.29 -26.28
C GLY A 406 -14.01 0.89 -26.82
N ASN A 407 -13.57 0.51 -28.02
CA ASN A 407 -13.81 -0.84 -28.56
C ASN A 407 -12.55 -1.72 -28.48
N VAL A 408 -12.39 -2.40 -27.35
CA VAL A 408 -11.20 -3.21 -27.04
C VAL A 408 -10.88 -4.32 -28.05
N ASN A 409 -11.87 -4.76 -28.84
CA ASN A 409 -11.70 -5.81 -29.85
C ASN A 409 -11.12 -5.28 -31.18
N SER A 410 -11.26 -3.97 -31.43
CA SER A 410 -10.73 -3.28 -32.60
C SER A 410 -9.57 -2.35 -32.30
N THR A 411 -9.40 -1.92 -31.04
CA THR A 411 -8.29 -1.07 -30.62
C THR A 411 -7.01 -1.91 -30.54
N ARG A 412 -6.01 -1.55 -31.34
CA ARG A 412 -4.67 -2.11 -31.29
C ARG A 412 -3.76 -1.21 -30.48
N ARG A 413 -2.75 -1.80 -29.86
CA ARG A 413 -1.74 -1.07 -29.09
C ARG A 413 -0.43 -1.08 -29.87
N ARG A 414 0.31 0.01 -29.74
CA ARG A 414 1.69 0.12 -30.22
C ARG A 414 2.45 0.85 -29.13
N ALA A 415 3.57 0.30 -28.68
CA ALA A 415 4.45 0.97 -27.73
C ALA A 415 5.91 0.78 -28.13
N ALA A 416 6.73 1.78 -27.84
CA ALA A 416 8.13 1.79 -28.19
C ALA A 416 8.99 2.47 -27.13
N TYR A 417 10.27 2.11 -27.14
CA TYR A 417 11.30 2.79 -26.38
C TYR A 417 12.37 3.39 -27.30
N LEU A 418 12.72 4.65 -27.03
CA LEU A 418 13.79 5.41 -27.68
C LEU A 418 14.96 5.56 -26.68
N PRO A 419 16.01 4.74 -26.78
CA PRO A 419 17.21 4.88 -25.95
C PRO A 419 18.07 6.06 -26.43
N LEU A 420 18.53 6.91 -25.50
CA LEU A 420 19.29 8.13 -25.78
C LEU A 420 20.59 8.27 -24.96
N GLY A 421 20.69 7.57 -23.82
CA GLY A 421 21.73 7.78 -22.83
C GLY A 421 22.30 6.52 -22.17
N HIS A 422 22.05 5.32 -22.72
CA HIS A 422 22.60 4.08 -22.15
C HIS A 422 24.12 3.99 -22.33
N ARG A 423 24.80 3.52 -21.30
CA ARG A 423 26.27 3.44 -21.20
C ARG A 423 26.73 2.03 -20.86
N ALA A 424 27.90 1.67 -21.38
CA ALA A 424 28.57 0.45 -20.98
C ALA A 424 28.93 0.51 -19.48
N PRO A 425 28.85 -0.62 -18.75
CA PRO A 425 29.36 -0.67 -17.38
C PRO A 425 30.86 -0.32 -17.38
N GLY A 426 31.23 0.85 -16.86
CA GLY A 426 32.63 1.21 -16.71
C GLY A 426 33.34 0.22 -15.77
N GLY A 427 34.57 -0.18 -16.12
CA GLY A 427 35.40 -1.01 -15.26
C GLY A 427 35.61 -0.35 -13.89
N GLU A 428 35.34 -1.11 -12.83
CA GLU A 428 35.48 -0.77 -11.41
C GLU A 428 34.93 0.59 -10.96
N ALA A 429 33.65 0.61 -10.57
CA ALA A 429 33.16 1.52 -9.54
C ALA A 429 32.34 0.73 -8.51
N GLN A 430 32.98 0.49 -7.37
CA GLN A 430 32.38 0.02 -6.13
C GLN A 430 31.20 0.92 -5.74
N GLY A 431 30.13 0.27 -5.27
CA GLY A 431 28.83 0.89 -5.09
C GLY A 431 28.77 2.07 -4.13
N ALA A 432 28.04 3.09 -4.55
CA ALA A 432 27.15 3.89 -3.72
C ALA A 432 26.20 4.64 -4.66
N LEU A 433 24.89 4.56 -4.40
CA LEU A 433 24.01 5.68 -4.72
C LEU A 433 24.54 6.86 -3.90
N ASP A 434 25.20 7.81 -4.53
CA ASP A 434 25.58 9.05 -3.87
C ASP A 434 24.32 9.91 -3.70
N LEU A 435 23.64 9.70 -2.56
CA LEU A 435 22.54 10.53 -2.09
C LEU A 435 23.04 11.83 -1.41
N GLY A 436 24.33 12.14 -1.52
CA GLY A 436 24.93 13.42 -1.15
C GLY A 436 25.24 14.22 -2.40
N GLY A 437 24.75 15.47 -2.46
CA GLY A 437 24.86 16.29 -3.66
C GLY A 437 26.29 16.49 -4.16
N GLU A 438 26.51 16.11 -5.42
CA GLU A 438 27.18 16.93 -6.43
C GLU A 438 26.56 16.55 -7.79
N GLY A 439 25.85 17.50 -8.39
CA GLY A 439 25.25 17.34 -9.72
C GLY A 439 26.32 17.22 -10.80
N ALA A 440 26.70 15.99 -11.09
CA ALA A 440 27.07 15.44 -12.39
C ALA A 440 27.62 14.04 -12.14
N SER A 441 26.87 13.00 -12.50
CA SER A 441 27.51 11.75 -12.86
C SER A 441 28.45 12.09 -14.04
N LYS A 442 29.74 12.26 -13.77
CA LYS A 442 30.75 12.15 -14.83
C LYS A 442 30.68 10.69 -15.25
N GLY A 443 29.87 10.44 -16.29
CA GLY A 443 29.57 9.13 -16.82
C GLY A 443 30.83 8.28 -16.98
N GLY A 444 31.05 7.36 -16.04
CA GLY A 444 32.01 6.29 -16.17
C GLY A 444 31.40 5.21 -17.06
N GLY A 445 31.58 5.34 -18.38
CA GLY A 445 31.11 4.38 -19.37
C GLY A 445 30.91 5.02 -20.75
N GLU A 446 31.46 4.38 -21.79
CA GLU A 446 31.21 4.76 -23.19
C GLU A 446 29.71 4.58 -23.53
N LEU A 447 29.18 5.47 -24.36
CA LEU A 447 27.79 5.37 -24.82
C LEU A 447 27.63 4.12 -25.69
N LEU A 448 26.57 3.33 -25.45
CA LEU A 448 26.29 2.14 -26.26
C LEU A 448 25.89 2.54 -27.69
N SER A 449 26.31 1.74 -28.68
CA SER A 449 25.95 1.92 -30.09
C SER A 449 24.46 1.64 -30.36
N GLY A 450 23.90 2.25 -31.42
CA GLY A 450 22.50 2.02 -31.82
C GLY A 450 21.48 2.89 -31.09
N GLN A 451 21.91 4.06 -30.59
CA GLN A 451 21.09 5.09 -29.97
C GLN A 451 21.15 6.39 -30.79
N LEU A 452 20.08 7.16 -30.83
CA LEU A 452 20.09 8.47 -31.48
C LEU A 452 20.86 9.49 -30.63
N PRO A 453 21.55 10.46 -31.25
CA PRO A 453 22.11 11.58 -30.50
C PRO A 453 21.01 12.37 -29.78
N LEU A 454 21.15 12.52 -28.45
CA LEU A 454 20.17 13.20 -27.58
C LEU A 454 19.65 14.51 -28.18
N LYS A 455 20.54 15.42 -28.63
CA LYS A 455 20.14 16.71 -29.20
C LYS A 455 19.27 16.57 -30.46
N ALA A 456 19.57 15.60 -31.32
CA ALA A 456 18.82 15.36 -32.54
C ALA A 456 17.41 14.80 -32.24
N ALA A 457 17.33 13.83 -31.31
CA ALA A 457 16.07 13.27 -30.85
C ALA A 457 15.16 14.33 -30.21
N ILE A 458 15.70 15.16 -29.31
CA ILE A 458 14.93 16.24 -28.66
C ILE A 458 14.46 17.28 -29.67
N ALA A 459 15.29 17.65 -30.65
CA ALA A 459 14.87 18.59 -31.71
C ALA A 459 13.68 18.05 -32.53
N LYS A 460 13.62 16.74 -32.75
CA LYS A 460 12.49 16.08 -33.45
C LYS A 460 11.26 15.91 -32.57
N LEU A 461 11.42 15.55 -31.30
CA LEU A 461 10.30 15.39 -30.36
C LEU A 461 9.65 16.71 -29.96
N LYS A 462 10.43 17.79 -29.89
CA LYS A 462 9.97 19.10 -29.41
C LYS A 462 8.67 19.59 -30.11
N PRO A 463 8.57 19.62 -31.46
CA PRO A 463 7.33 20.00 -32.12
C PRO A 463 6.11 19.19 -31.69
N LEU A 464 6.23 17.86 -31.52
CA LEU A 464 5.14 16.99 -31.08
C LEU A 464 4.72 17.27 -29.63
N LEU A 465 5.71 17.43 -28.75
CA LEU A 465 5.48 17.63 -27.31
C LEU A 465 4.91 19.01 -26.99
N GLU A 466 5.21 20.03 -27.79
CA GLU A 466 4.67 21.39 -27.65
C GLU A 466 3.37 21.62 -28.46
N ASP A 467 2.97 20.67 -29.32
CA ASP A 467 1.79 20.81 -30.18
C ASP A 467 0.48 20.84 -29.36
N PRO A 468 -0.31 21.93 -29.41
CA PRO A 468 -1.60 22.01 -28.74
C PRO A 468 -2.65 21.01 -29.25
N ALA A 469 -2.49 20.46 -30.46
CA ALA A 469 -3.40 19.51 -31.07
C ALA A 469 -3.17 18.05 -30.62
N VAL A 470 -2.02 17.76 -30.01
CA VAL A 470 -1.66 16.39 -29.57
C VAL A 470 -1.69 16.33 -28.04
N LEU A 471 -2.58 15.51 -27.48
CA LEU A 471 -2.65 15.27 -26.04
C LEU A 471 -1.55 14.29 -25.59
N LYS A 472 -0.69 14.71 -24.66
CA LYS A 472 0.31 13.83 -24.03
C LYS A 472 -0.29 13.20 -22.77
N VAL A 473 -0.25 11.89 -22.64
CA VAL A 473 -0.78 11.15 -21.50
C VAL A 473 0.37 10.56 -20.71
N GLY A 474 0.49 10.88 -19.43
CA GLY A 474 1.54 10.33 -18.57
C GLY A 474 0.98 9.84 -17.24
N GLN A 475 1.80 9.14 -16.49
CA GLN A 475 1.56 8.82 -15.09
C GLN A 475 2.52 9.68 -14.27
N ASN A 476 2.00 10.58 -13.42
CA ASN A 476 2.84 11.57 -12.74
C ASN A 476 3.64 12.47 -13.71
N ILE A 477 2.96 12.95 -14.75
CA ILE A 477 3.57 13.67 -15.89
C ILE A 477 4.33 14.95 -15.50
N LYS A 478 4.09 15.47 -14.28
CA LYS A 478 4.84 16.57 -13.70
C LYS A 478 6.35 16.28 -13.70
N TYR A 479 6.75 15.04 -13.43
CA TYR A 479 8.15 14.62 -13.43
C TYR A 479 8.77 14.79 -14.83
N ASP A 480 8.12 14.22 -15.85
CA ASP A 480 8.55 14.27 -17.24
C ASP A 480 8.64 15.69 -17.77
N MET A 481 7.63 16.51 -17.45
CA MET A 481 7.63 17.94 -17.77
C MET A 481 8.84 18.67 -17.15
N GLY A 482 9.25 18.28 -15.94
CA GLY A 482 10.42 18.86 -15.26
C GLY A 482 11.73 18.54 -15.98
N VAL A 483 11.92 17.28 -16.36
CA VAL A 483 13.10 16.82 -17.11
C VAL A 483 13.19 17.53 -18.46
N PHE A 484 12.07 17.56 -19.21
CA PHE A 484 12.04 18.15 -20.56
C PHE A 484 12.16 19.67 -20.58
N ARG A 485 11.66 20.35 -19.54
CA ARG A 485 11.88 21.80 -19.40
C ARG A 485 13.36 22.14 -19.22
N GLY A 486 14.13 21.29 -18.54
CA GLY A 486 15.60 21.38 -18.46
C GLY A 486 16.29 21.26 -19.84
N LEU A 487 15.64 20.60 -20.79
CA LEU A 487 16.07 20.46 -22.18
C LEU A 487 15.47 21.52 -23.12
N GLY A 488 14.74 22.49 -22.58
CA GLY A 488 14.12 23.58 -23.35
C GLY A 488 12.87 23.17 -24.14
N VAL A 489 12.13 22.17 -23.65
CA VAL A 489 10.87 21.68 -24.24
C VAL A 489 9.72 21.87 -23.24
N GLU A 490 8.63 22.52 -23.67
CA GLU A 490 7.44 22.77 -22.85
C GLU A 490 6.30 21.80 -23.20
N ILE A 491 6.23 20.65 -22.53
CA ILE A 491 5.20 19.64 -22.82
C ILE A 491 3.80 20.18 -22.48
N ALA A 492 2.95 20.34 -23.50
CA ALA A 492 1.55 20.70 -23.34
C ALA A 492 0.73 20.39 -24.61
N PRO A 493 -0.56 20.03 -24.51
CA PRO A 493 -1.33 19.74 -23.31
C PRO A 493 -1.07 18.33 -22.77
N VAL A 494 -1.33 18.14 -21.47
CA VAL A 494 -1.08 16.86 -20.78
C VAL A 494 -2.35 16.30 -20.14
N ASP A 495 -2.46 14.98 -20.02
CA ASP A 495 -3.36 14.28 -19.11
C ASP A 495 -2.53 13.37 -18.19
N ASP A 496 -2.97 13.21 -16.94
CA ASP A 496 -2.24 12.44 -15.93
C ASP A 496 -3.11 11.34 -15.32
N THR A 497 -2.78 10.07 -15.59
CA THR A 497 -3.56 8.92 -15.10
C THR A 497 -3.58 8.81 -13.57
N MET A 498 -2.51 9.23 -12.89
CA MET A 498 -2.44 9.29 -11.44
C MET A 498 -3.48 10.27 -10.90
N LEU A 499 -3.57 11.46 -11.50
CA LEU A 499 -4.51 12.50 -11.08
C LEU A 499 -5.96 12.16 -11.46
N ILE A 500 -6.19 11.57 -12.63
CA ILE A 500 -7.54 11.11 -13.02
C ILE A 500 -8.01 10.04 -12.01
N SER A 501 -7.17 9.05 -11.70
CA SER A 501 -7.45 8.02 -10.70
C SER A 501 -7.73 8.65 -9.33
N PHE A 502 -6.92 9.63 -8.91
CA PHE A 502 -7.10 10.34 -7.65
C PHE A 502 -8.45 11.06 -7.56
N VAL A 503 -8.84 11.81 -8.59
CA VAL A 503 -10.14 12.50 -8.57
C VAL A 503 -11.32 11.52 -8.54
N LEU A 504 -11.20 10.36 -9.19
CA LEU A 504 -12.26 9.35 -9.22
C LEU A 504 -12.39 8.59 -7.89
N ASP A 505 -11.25 8.18 -7.32
CA ASP A 505 -11.15 7.12 -6.33
C ASP A 505 -10.28 7.49 -5.09
N ALA A 506 -10.03 8.78 -4.82
CA ALA A 506 -9.31 9.24 -3.62
C ALA A 506 -9.83 8.59 -2.34
N GLY A 507 -8.90 8.03 -1.54
CA GLY A 507 -9.21 7.33 -0.29
C GLY A 507 -9.56 5.84 -0.46
N LYS A 508 -9.78 5.35 -1.70
CA LYS A 508 -10.02 3.92 -1.94
C LYS A 508 -8.77 3.08 -2.05
N HIS A 509 -7.63 3.61 -2.49
CA HIS A 509 -6.35 2.92 -2.68
C HIS A 509 -5.23 3.92 -3.01
N ASN A 510 -3.99 3.46 -3.20
CA ASN A 510 -2.93 4.32 -3.73
C ASN A 510 -3.14 4.52 -5.25
N HIS A 511 -2.45 5.51 -5.81
CA HIS A 511 -2.60 5.92 -7.22
C HIS A 511 -1.31 5.68 -8.03
N GLY A 512 -0.38 4.88 -7.51
CA GLY A 512 0.81 4.43 -8.25
C GLY A 512 0.44 3.44 -9.36
N MET A 513 1.21 3.44 -10.44
CA MET A 513 0.89 2.69 -11.66
C MET A 513 0.74 1.20 -11.42
N ASP A 514 1.64 0.58 -10.66
CA ASP A 514 1.61 -0.86 -10.36
C ASP A 514 0.29 -1.30 -9.73
N GLU A 515 -0.17 -0.58 -8.69
CA GLU A 515 -1.45 -0.89 -8.06
C GLU A 515 -2.63 -0.65 -9.01
N LEU A 516 -2.55 0.38 -9.87
CA LEU A 516 -3.60 0.67 -10.85
C LEU A 516 -3.64 -0.40 -11.96
N ALA A 517 -2.49 -0.85 -12.44
CA ALA A 517 -2.36 -1.91 -13.43
C ALA A 517 -2.93 -3.23 -12.90
N GLU A 518 -2.55 -3.62 -11.68
CA GLU A 518 -3.06 -4.83 -11.05
C GLU A 518 -4.57 -4.75 -10.83
N ARG A 519 -5.05 -3.63 -10.27
CA ARG A 519 -6.45 -3.46 -9.89
C ARG A 519 -7.39 -3.35 -11.09
N TYR A 520 -7.01 -2.54 -12.08
CA TYR A 520 -7.90 -2.23 -13.19
C TYR A 520 -7.60 -3.12 -14.39
N LEU A 521 -6.34 -3.34 -14.73
CA LEU A 521 -5.97 -4.14 -15.92
C LEU A 521 -5.80 -5.63 -15.61
N GLY A 522 -5.61 -6.02 -14.34
CA GLY A 522 -5.28 -7.39 -13.96
C GLY A 522 -3.86 -7.79 -14.38
N GLN A 523 -2.99 -6.80 -14.56
CA GLN A 523 -1.62 -6.95 -15.05
C GLN A 523 -0.62 -6.64 -13.93
N THR A 524 0.42 -7.46 -13.81
CA THR A 524 1.56 -7.18 -12.94
C THR A 524 2.64 -6.52 -13.78
N THR A 525 3.00 -5.29 -13.45
CA THR A 525 4.06 -4.53 -14.11
C THR A 525 5.45 -5.04 -13.74
N ILE A 526 6.42 -4.81 -14.63
CA ILE A 526 7.84 -5.00 -14.40
C ILE A 526 8.29 -3.97 -13.37
N LYS A 527 8.92 -4.42 -12.28
CA LYS A 527 9.36 -3.47 -11.24
C LYS A 527 10.70 -2.87 -11.61
N PHE A 528 10.92 -1.62 -11.20
CA PHE A 528 12.23 -0.98 -11.31
C PHE A 528 13.36 -1.85 -10.72
N SER A 529 13.09 -2.55 -9.61
CA SER A 529 14.06 -3.46 -8.98
C SER A 529 14.46 -4.66 -9.84
N ASP A 530 13.61 -5.06 -10.78
CA ASP A 530 13.84 -6.23 -11.64
C ASP A 530 14.82 -5.88 -12.78
N VAL A 531 14.85 -4.61 -13.18
CA VAL A 531 15.76 -4.09 -14.22
C VAL A 531 17.02 -3.44 -13.65
N ALA A 532 16.88 -2.67 -12.57
CA ALA A 532 17.97 -1.89 -11.99
C ALA A 532 18.59 -2.54 -10.74
N GLY A 533 18.02 -3.62 -10.22
CA GLY A 533 18.45 -4.23 -8.95
C GLY A 533 17.94 -3.49 -7.72
N SER A 534 18.40 -3.86 -6.52
CA SER A 534 17.93 -3.29 -5.24
C SER A 534 19.05 -3.04 -4.24
N GLY A 535 18.81 -2.10 -3.34
CA GLY A 535 19.74 -1.74 -2.25
C GLY A 535 21.07 -1.21 -2.77
N ALA A 536 22.18 -1.58 -2.11
CA ALA A 536 23.52 -1.10 -2.49
C ALA A 536 23.99 -1.59 -3.87
N LYS A 537 23.31 -2.57 -4.49
CA LYS A 537 23.61 -3.09 -5.83
C LYS A 537 22.72 -2.50 -6.92
N GLN A 538 21.79 -1.59 -6.55
CA GLN A 538 20.94 -0.91 -7.51
C GLN A 538 21.78 -0.01 -8.41
N VAL A 539 21.57 -0.12 -9.72
CA VAL A 539 22.21 0.72 -10.74
C VAL A 539 21.26 1.82 -11.20
N SER A 540 21.81 2.89 -11.74
CA SER A 540 21.05 3.93 -12.44
C SER A 540 20.56 3.43 -13.81
N PHE A 541 19.50 4.03 -14.35
CA PHE A 541 18.82 3.52 -15.56
C PHE A 541 19.72 3.54 -16.81
N ASP A 542 20.68 4.47 -16.89
CA ASP A 542 21.70 4.53 -17.95
C ASP A 542 22.56 3.26 -18.05
N ARG A 543 22.61 2.45 -16.98
CA ARG A 543 23.38 1.20 -16.93
C ARG A 543 22.53 -0.05 -17.15
N VAL A 544 21.21 0.11 -17.31
CA VAL A 544 20.31 -1.00 -17.60
C VAL A 544 20.54 -1.45 -19.05
N PRO A 545 20.61 -2.77 -19.34
CA PRO A 545 20.67 -3.25 -20.71
C PRO A 545 19.48 -2.77 -21.54
N ILE A 546 19.72 -2.31 -22.78
CA ILE A 546 18.70 -1.68 -23.63
C ILE A 546 17.46 -2.55 -23.82
N ASP A 547 17.61 -3.87 -23.98
CA ASP A 547 16.46 -4.77 -24.16
C ASP A 547 15.55 -4.81 -22.92
N LYS A 548 16.13 -4.78 -21.72
CA LYS A 548 15.37 -4.71 -20.46
C LYS A 548 14.77 -3.33 -20.23
N ALA A 549 15.51 -2.28 -20.59
CA ALA A 549 15.03 -0.90 -20.51
C ALA A 549 13.85 -0.68 -21.45
N ARG A 550 13.90 -1.25 -22.66
CA ARG A 550 12.77 -1.28 -23.60
C ARG A 550 11.55 -1.92 -22.98
N ASP A 551 11.69 -3.12 -22.41
CA ASP A 551 10.56 -3.86 -21.87
C ASP A 551 9.88 -3.13 -20.71
N TYR A 552 10.67 -2.54 -19.82
CA TYR A 552 10.18 -1.72 -18.71
C TYR A 552 9.52 -0.43 -19.19
N ALA A 553 10.26 0.42 -19.92
CA ALA A 553 9.80 1.75 -20.27
C ALA A 553 8.61 1.74 -21.25
N ALA A 554 8.63 0.81 -22.23
CA ALA A 554 7.51 0.69 -23.17
C ALA A 554 6.25 0.13 -22.48
N GLU A 555 6.39 -0.73 -21.47
CA GLU A 555 5.26 -1.17 -20.65
C GLU A 555 4.64 0.00 -19.88
N ASP A 556 5.46 0.87 -19.27
CA ASP A 556 4.99 2.04 -18.51
C ASP A 556 4.12 2.95 -19.40
N ALA A 557 4.59 3.28 -20.62
CA ALA A 557 3.81 4.07 -21.57
C ALA A 557 2.52 3.36 -22.02
N ASP A 558 2.56 2.06 -22.29
CA ASP A 558 1.39 1.30 -22.74
C ASP A 558 0.33 1.18 -21.63
N VAL A 559 0.74 0.75 -20.43
CA VAL A 559 -0.12 0.64 -19.24
C VAL A 559 -0.76 1.99 -18.95
N THR A 560 0.02 3.07 -19.00
CA THR A 560 -0.49 4.44 -18.86
C THR A 560 -1.58 4.74 -19.88
N MET A 561 -1.35 4.43 -21.16
CA MET A 561 -2.34 4.66 -22.22
C MET A 561 -3.63 3.86 -21.99
N GLN A 562 -3.53 2.61 -21.54
CA GLN A 562 -4.68 1.76 -21.22
C GLN A 562 -5.45 2.26 -20.00
N LEU A 563 -4.76 2.66 -18.95
CA LEU A 563 -5.37 3.24 -17.75
C LEU A 563 -6.13 4.52 -18.12
N TRP A 564 -5.53 5.38 -18.94
CA TRP A 564 -6.19 6.59 -19.44
C TRP A 564 -7.46 6.27 -20.23
N ALA A 565 -7.41 5.31 -21.15
CA ALA A 565 -8.58 4.89 -21.92
C ALA A 565 -9.73 4.37 -21.04
N ARG A 566 -9.42 3.80 -19.87
CA ARG A 566 -10.43 3.35 -18.89
C ARG A 566 -10.91 4.46 -17.96
N PHE A 567 -10.03 5.36 -17.54
CA PHE A 567 -10.37 6.39 -16.57
C PHE A 567 -10.97 7.65 -17.18
N LYS A 568 -10.50 8.10 -18.35
CA LYS A 568 -10.99 9.33 -18.98
C LYS A 568 -12.52 9.34 -19.19
N PRO A 569 -13.18 8.27 -19.71
CA PRO A 569 -14.64 8.27 -19.84
C PRO A 569 -15.38 8.30 -18.49
N ARG A 570 -14.80 7.74 -17.42
CA ARG A 570 -15.40 7.75 -16.07
C ARG A 570 -15.52 9.17 -15.50
N LEU A 571 -14.65 10.10 -15.88
CA LEU A 571 -14.73 11.48 -15.40
C LEU A 571 -16.11 12.10 -15.71
N ALA A 572 -16.63 11.89 -16.91
CA ALA A 572 -17.95 12.37 -17.31
C ALA A 572 -19.07 11.62 -16.58
N GLY A 573 -19.02 10.28 -16.60
CA GLY A 573 -20.04 9.43 -15.98
C GLY A 573 -20.15 9.60 -14.46
N GLU A 574 -19.07 9.97 -13.79
CA GLU A 574 -19.03 10.18 -12.34
C GLU A 574 -19.03 11.67 -11.93
N HIS A 575 -19.28 12.59 -12.88
CA HIS A 575 -19.32 14.05 -12.68
C HIS A 575 -18.03 14.66 -12.09
N MET A 576 -16.88 14.10 -12.44
CA MET A 576 -15.55 14.50 -11.96
C MET A 576 -14.76 15.38 -12.93
N VAL A 577 -15.29 15.63 -14.14
CA VAL A 577 -14.65 16.49 -15.16
C VAL A 577 -14.28 17.86 -14.58
N GLY A 578 -15.18 18.51 -13.84
CA GLY A 578 -14.93 19.83 -13.27
C GLY A 578 -13.72 19.86 -12.34
N VAL A 579 -13.59 18.87 -11.46
CA VAL A 579 -12.46 18.81 -10.51
C VAL A 579 -11.15 18.53 -11.25
N TYR A 580 -11.16 17.60 -12.19
CA TYR A 580 -9.94 17.25 -12.93
C TYR A 580 -9.49 18.39 -13.85
N GLU A 581 -10.36 18.89 -14.72
CA GLU A 581 -10.02 19.86 -15.77
C GLU A 581 -9.83 21.29 -15.23
N THR A 582 -10.47 21.66 -14.11
CA THR A 582 -10.39 23.04 -13.57
C THR A 582 -9.53 23.18 -12.33
N ILE A 583 -9.12 22.07 -11.70
CA ILE A 583 -8.32 22.08 -10.47
C ILE A 583 -7.04 21.26 -10.64
N GLU A 584 -7.11 19.94 -10.86
CA GLU A 584 -5.89 19.12 -10.82
C GLU A 584 -4.99 19.33 -12.05
N ARG A 585 -5.52 19.13 -13.26
CA ARG A 585 -4.75 19.22 -14.51
C ARG A 585 -4.04 20.58 -14.68
N PRO A 586 -4.70 21.75 -14.52
CA PRO A 586 -4.03 23.05 -14.67
C PRO A 586 -3.06 23.40 -13.54
N LEU A 587 -3.09 22.67 -12.41
CA LEU A 587 -2.17 22.92 -11.29
C LEU A 587 -0.77 22.35 -11.55
N ILE A 588 -0.65 21.30 -12.38
CA ILE A 588 0.63 20.66 -12.74
C ILE A 588 1.71 21.68 -13.16
N PRO A 589 1.49 22.52 -14.19
CA PRO A 589 2.51 23.48 -14.62
C PRO A 589 2.80 24.56 -13.57
N VAL A 590 1.85 24.89 -12.69
CA VAL A 590 2.05 25.87 -11.61
C VAL A 590 2.99 25.31 -10.56
N LEU A 591 2.77 24.07 -10.12
CA LEU A 591 3.67 23.40 -9.18
C LEU A 591 5.06 23.24 -9.77
N LEU A 592 5.15 22.80 -11.03
CA LEU A 592 6.46 22.68 -11.69
C LEU A 592 7.23 24.01 -11.71
N ALA A 593 6.55 25.14 -11.98
CA ALA A 593 7.18 26.46 -11.94
C ALA A 593 7.64 26.85 -10.53
N MET A 594 6.87 26.50 -9.49
CA MET A 594 7.25 26.73 -8.08
C MET A 594 8.46 25.90 -7.67
N GLU A 595 8.47 24.60 -7.98
CA GLU A 595 9.57 23.68 -7.70
C GLU A 595 10.87 24.14 -8.38
N GLN A 596 10.75 24.64 -9.61
CA GLN A 596 11.88 25.19 -10.35
C GLN A 596 12.41 26.50 -9.76
N ALA A 597 11.51 27.39 -9.35
CA ALA A 597 11.88 28.64 -8.69
C ALA A 597 12.62 28.37 -7.38
N GLY A 598 12.09 27.47 -6.53
CA GLY A 598 12.60 27.17 -5.20
C GLY A 598 12.68 28.39 -4.28
N ILE A 599 13.17 28.18 -3.06
CA ILE A 599 13.32 29.23 -2.07
C ILE A 599 14.79 29.43 -1.69
N LYS A 600 15.25 30.69 -1.61
CA LYS A 600 16.62 31.00 -1.22
C LYS A 600 16.80 30.79 0.28
N VAL A 601 17.94 30.21 0.65
CA VAL A 601 18.25 29.86 2.04
C VAL A 601 19.62 30.38 2.44
N ASP A 602 19.73 30.98 3.63
CA ASP A 602 21.00 31.37 4.24
C ASP A 602 21.68 30.18 4.91
N ALA A 603 22.57 29.51 4.16
CA ALA A 603 23.37 28.40 4.66
C ALA A 603 24.24 28.75 5.87
N ARG A 604 24.70 30.02 5.99
CA ARG A 604 25.52 30.43 7.14
C ARG A 604 24.70 30.53 8.41
N LEU A 605 23.44 30.97 8.31
CA LEU A 605 22.53 30.97 9.45
C LEU A 605 22.18 29.54 9.86
N LEU A 606 21.87 28.65 8.90
CA LEU A 606 21.59 27.25 9.20
C LEU A 606 22.76 26.51 9.87
N ASN A 607 23.99 26.70 9.38
CA ASN A 607 25.17 26.09 9.98
C ASN A 607 25.42 26.59 11.41
N ARG A 608 25.18 27.88 11.70
CA ARG A 608 25.23 28.42 13.06
C ARG A 608 24.18 27.79 13.97
N LEU A 609 22.93 27.70 13.49
CA LEU A 609 21.84 27.05 14.23
C LEU A 609 22.12 25.56 14.50
N SER A 610 22.71 24.85 13.54
CA SER A 610 23.11 23.45 13.72
C SER A 610 24.15 23.29 14.84
N ALA A 611 25.18 24.14 14.87
CA ALA A 611 26.18 24.15 15.93
C ALA A 611 25.59 24.51 17.30
N ASP A 612 24.67 25.47 17.36
CA ASP A 612 23.96 25.84 18.60
C ASP A 612 23.10 24.67 19.11
N PHE A 613 22.38 23.98 18.22
CA PHE A 613 21.60 22.80 18.57
C PHE A 613 22.47 21.64 19.03
N GLU A 614 23.62 21.41 18.40
CA GLU A 614 24.58 20.39 18.84
C GLU A 614 25.08 20.64 20.27
N LYS A 615 25.40 21.89 20.60
CA LYS A 615 25.78 22.28 21.96
C LYS A 615 24.66 22.04 22.97
N ARG A 616 23.42 22.45 22.65
CA ARG A 616 22.24 22.22 23.52
C ARG A 616 21.93 20.74 23.70
N LEU A 617 22.09 19.92 22.65
CA LEU A 617 21.91 18.47 22.74
C LEU A 617 22.93 17.85 23.69
N ALA A 618 24.20 18.24 23.61
CA ALA A 618 25.24 17.77 24.54
C ALA A 618 25.00 18.21 26.00
N GLU A 619 24.43 19.40 26.22
CA GLU A 619 23.99 19.86 27.55
C GLU A 619 22.82 19.01 28.07
N LEU A 620 21.78 18.82 27.26
CA LEU A 620 20.62 18.00 27.61
C LEU A 620 20.99 16.54 27.86
N GLU A 621 21.90 15.95 27.08
CA GLU A 621 22.37 14.58 27.29
C GLU A 621 23.07 14.43 28.64
N ARG A 622 23.91 15.40 29.03
CA ARG A 622 24.54 15.40 30.37
C ARG A 622 23.51 15.50 31.49
N GLU A 623 22.50 16.34 31.35
CA GLU A 623 21.40 16.43 32.31
C GLU A 623 20.58 15.13 32.38
N ILE A 624 20.24 14.55 31.23
CA ILE A 624 19.49 13.30 31.11
C ILE A 624 20.26 12.15 31.74
N HIS A 625 21.56 12.01 31.46
CA HIS A 625 22.40 10.97 32.07
C HIS A 625 22.52 11.14 33.59
N LYS A 626 22.58 12.40 34.08
CA LYS A 626 22.58 12.69 35.52
C LYS A 626 21.27 12.28 36.20
N ILE A 627 20.13 12.53 35.57
CA ILE A 627 18.81 12.15 36.11
C ILE A 627 18.58 10.63 36.00
N ALA A 628 19.04 10.00 34.92
CA ALA A 628 18.92 8.55 34.70
C ALA A 628 19.88 7.72 35.56
N GLY A 629 20.97 8.32 36.06
CA GLY A 629 21.98 7.64 36.89
C GLY A 629 23.02 6.83 36.11
N ARG A 630 22.90 6.73 34.79
CA ARG A 630 23.90 6.12 33.90
C ARG A 630 23.88 6.73 32.50
N PRO A 631 25.00 6.67 31.75
CA PRO A 631 25.02 6.99 30.33
C PRO A 631 24.21 5.98 29.50
N PHE A 632 23.46 6.48 28.51
CA PHE A 632 22.76 5.68 27.51
C PHE A 632 22.49 6.51 26.25
N ASN A 633 22.09 5.85 25.16
CA ASN A 633 21.68 6.52 23.94
C ASN A 633 20.24 7.04 24.07
N VAL A 634 20.09 8.36 24.25
CA VAL A 634 18.79 9.05 24.40
C VAL A 634 17.90 8.88 23.15
N GLY A 635 18.52 8.71 21.98
CA GLY A 635 17.82 8.44 20.72
C GLY A 635 17.26 7.03 20.59
N SER A 636 17.64 6.08 21.47
CA SER A 636 17.19 4.69 21.41
C SER A 636 15.89 4.48 22.21
N PRO A 637 14.73 4.21 21.56
CA PRO A 637 13.47 3.97 22.26
C PRO A 637 13.53 2.77 23.22
N LYS A 638 14.34 1.77 22.87
CA LYS A 638 14.54 0.56 23.68
C LYS A 638 15.23 0.87 25.00
N GLN A 639 16.41 1.50 24.95
CA GLN A 639 17.16 1.85 26.16
C GLN A 639 16.39 2.85 27.02
N LEU A 640 15.70 3.79 26.38
CA LEU A 640 14.86 4.73 27.09
C LEU A 640 13.70 4.03 27.84
N GLY A 641 13.04 3.09 27.18
CA GLY A 641 11.96 2.32 27.76
C GLY A 641 12.39 1.49 28.97
N GLU A 642 13.55 0.85 28.89
CA GLU A 642 14.17 0.10 30.00
C GLU A 642 14.42 1.03 31.21
N ILE A 643 14.96 2.22 30.98
CA ILE A 643 15.23 3.18 32.07
C ILE A 643 13.94 3.70 32.70
N LEU A 644 12.95 4.12 31.90
CA LEU A 644 11.71 4.69 32.42
C LEU A 644 10.86 3.66 33.18
N PHE A 645 10.72 2.45 32.64
CA PHE A 645 9.73 1.49 33.13
C PHE A 645 10.32 0.32 33.91
N ASP A 646 11.53 -0.14 33.60
CA ASP A 646 12.16 -1.25 34.34
C ASP A 646 13.01 -0.73 35.51
N GLU A 647 13.83 0.30 35.28
CA GLU A 647 14.72 0.86 36.31
C GLU A 647 14.00 1.87 37.24
N GLN A 648 13.42 2.93 36.68
CA GLN A 648 12.71 3.96 37.47
C GLN A 648 11.29 3.54 37.86
N LYS A 649 10.77 2.44 37.30
CA LYS A 649 9.45 1.88 37.59
C LYS A 649 8.31 2.89 37.49
N LEU A 650 8.39 3.80 36.52
CA LEU A 650 7.35 4.79 36.30
C LEU A 650 6.05 4.11 35.84
N PRO A 651 4.87 4.54 36.32
CA PRO A 651 3.60 3.96 35.91
C PRO A 651 3.25 4.34 34.46
N GLY A 652 2.46 3.50 33.76
CA GLY A 652 1.91 3.84 32.44
C GLY A 652 2.66 3.30 31.22
N GLY A 653 3.70 2.50 31.39
CA GLY A 653 4.41 1.84 30.28
C GLY A 653 3.51 0.86 29.51
N ARG A 654 3.50 0.98 28.18
CA ARG A 654 2.85 0.01 27.26
C ARG A 654 3.92 -0.73 26.48
N ARG A 655 3.70 -2.01 26.14
CA ARG A 655 4.61 -2.77 25.28
C ARG A 655 4.10 -2.82 23.85
N ASN A 656 5.01 -2.62 22.90
CA ASN A 656 4.76 -2.78 21.47
C ASN A 656 4.66 -4.26 21.09
N LYS A 657 4.16 -4.57 19.88
CA LYS A 657 3.98 -5.95 19.38
C LYS A 657 5.28 -6.77 19.36
N ASN A 658 6.42 -6.10 19.27
CA ASN A 658 7.78 -6.67 19.31
C ASN A 658 8.36 -6.80 20.73
N GLY A 659 7.58 -6.53 21.78
CA GLY A 659 7.96 -6.71 23.18
C GLY A 659 8.73 -5.54 23.84
N THR A 660 9.15 -4.53 23.08
CA THR A 660 9.81 -3.32 23.60
C THR A 660 8.81 -2.35 24.22
N TRP A 661 9.23 -1.58 25.22
CA TRP A 661 8.41 -0.49 25.76
C TRP A 661 8.14 0.61 24.72
N ALA A 662 6.91 1.10 24.70
CA ALA A 662 6.49 2.24 23.91
C ALA A 662 6.96 3.53 24.59
N THR A 663 7.60 4.42 23.84
CA THR A 663 8.08 5.73 24.33
C THR A 663 7.59 6.84 23.40
N ASP A 664 6.35 6.74 22.94
CA ASP A 664 5.72 7.74 22.08
C ASP A 664 5.53 9.07 22.82
N VAL A 665 5.37 10.16 22.07
CA VAL A 665 5.23 11.52 22.62
C VAL A 665 4.12 11.58 23.68
N SER A 666 2.98 10.95 23.43
CA SER A 666 1.86 10.94 24.38
C SER A 666 2.22 10.31 25.73
N ILE A 667 3.02 9.24 25.74
CA ILE A 667 3.45 8.57 26.97
C ILE A 667 4.40 9.49 27.75
N LEU A 668 5.31 10.16 27.04
CA LEU A 668 6.24 11.10 27.66
C LEU A 668 5.53 12.36 28.19
N GLU A 669 4.50 12.85 27.49
CA GLU A 669 3.64 13.95 27.93
C GLU A 669 2.86 13.58 29.20
N ASP A 670 2.25 12.39 29.24
CA ASP A 670 1.54 11.89 30.42
C ASP A 670 2.45 11.79 31.64
N LEU A 671 3.69 11.30 31.45
CA LEU A 671 4.68 11.21 32.52
C LEU A 671 5.22 12.58 32.94
N ALA A 672 5.38 13.51 31.98
CA ALA A 672 5.76 14.89 32.28
C ALA A 672 4.67 15.60 33.10
N ALA A 673 3.40 15.39 32.77
CA ALA A 673 2.25 15.93 33.51
C ALA A 673 2.17 15.40 34.94
N GLN A 674 2.66 14.17 35.18
CA GLN A 674 2.81 13.60 36.52
C GLN A 674 4.00 14.18 37.32
N GLY A 675 4.77 15.10 36.73
CA GLY A 675 5.88 15.80 37.39
C GLY A 675 7.24 15.12 37.24
N HIS A 676 7.39 14.13 36.36
CA HIS A 676 8.67 13.46 36.14
C HIS A 676 9.60 14.31 35.27
N ALA A 677 10.76 14.70 35.84
CA ALA A 677 11.73 15.58 35.18
C ALA A 677 12.42 14.94 33.94
N LEU A 678 12.66 13.63 33.97
CA LEU A 678 13.36 12.92 32.89
C LEU A 678 12.57 12.98 31.56
N PRO A 679 11.27 12.60 31.50
CA PRO A 679 10.44 12.75 30.30
C PRO A 679 10.44 14.15 29.69
N VAL A 680 10.38 15.20 30.51
CA VAL A 680 10.41 16.61 30.04
C VAL A 680 11.69 16.88 29.25
N LYS A 681 12.85 16.49 29.81
CA LYS A 681 14.16 16.70 29.17
C LYS A 681 14.34 15.85 27.91
N ILE A 682 13.80 14.63 27.89
CA ILE A 682 13.83 13.77 26.69
C ILE A 682 12.99 14.37 25.57
N MET A 683 11.80 14.91 25.87
CA MET A 683 10.98 15.56 24.85
C MET A 683 11.69 16.77 24.26
N GLU A 684 12.34 17.59 25.10
CA GLU A 684 13.17 18.71 24.65
C GLU A 684 14.33 18.24 23.76
N HIS A 685 15.06 17.19 24.17
CA HIS A 685 16.14 16.58 23.36
C HIS A 685 15.63 16.10 22.01
N ARG A 686 14.54 15.32 21.97
CA ARG A 686 13.95 14.81 20.73
C ARG A 686 13.48 15.93 19.81
N GLN A 687 12.92 17.00 20.38
CA GLN A 687 12.49 18.17 19.61
C GLN A 687 13.70 18.85 18.94
N ILE A 688 14.76 19.15 19.69
CA ILE A 688 15.97 19.79 19.14
C ILE A 688 16.67 18.86 18.15
N ALA A 689 16.80 17.57 18.45
CA ALA A 689 17.41 16.58 17.57
C ALA A 689 16.67 16.48 16.22
N LYS A 690 15.32 16.52 16.26
CA LYS A 690 14.50 16.58 15.04
C LYS A 690 14.71 17.89 14.28
N LEU A 691 14.73 19.04 14.96
CA LEU A 691 14.96 20.33 14.31
C LEU A 691 16.34 20.39 13.60
N LYS A 692 17.38 19.84 14.25
CA LYS A 692 18.72 19.73 13.67
C LYS A 692 18.75 18.79 12.46
N GLY A 693 18.33 17.54 12.66
CA GLY A 693 18.43 16.50 11.64
C GLY A 693 17.51 16.72 10.44
N THR A 694 16.27 17.15 10.68
CA THR A 694 15.24 17.31 9.62
C THR A 694 15.30 18.65 8.92
N TYR A 695 15.76 19.73 9.59
CA TYR A 695 15.76 21.06 8.98
C TYR A 695 17.17 21.60 8.78
N THR A 696 17.95 21.86 9.83
CA THR A 696 19.25 22.55 9.63
C THR A 696 20.20 21.74 8.75
N ASP A 697 20.43 20.47 9.09
CA ASP A 697 21.43 19.64 8.40
C ASP A 697 20.91 19.13 7.05
N ALA A 698 19.62 18.84 6.95
CA ALA A 698 19.01 18.41 5.70
C ALA A 698 18.95 19.55 4.68
N LEU A 699 18.47 20.74 5.06
CA LEU A 699 18.34 21.88 4.14
C LEU A 699 19.70 22.34 3.60
N VAL A 700 20.78 22.22 4.38
CA VAL A 700 22.14 22.53 3.89
C VAL A 700 22.60 21.50 2.85
N ARG A 701 22.28 20.22 3.03
CA ARG A 701 22.62 19.14 2.07
C ARG A 701 21.81 19.22 0.79
N GLU A 702 20.55 19.65 0.88
CA GLU A 702 19.62 19.78 -0.24
C GLU A 702 19.72 21.14 -0.96
N LEU A 703 20.66 22.00 -0.55
CA LEU A 703 20.88 23.28 -1.19
C LEU A 703 21.52 23.09 -2.57
N ASP A 704 20.89 23.63 -3.60
CA ASP A 704 21.49 23.65 -4.94
C ASP A 704 22.67 24.64 -4.96
N ALA A 705 23.89 24.12 -5.15
CA ALA A 705 25.12 24.90 -5.12
C ALA A 705 25.18 26.00 -6.21
N ARG A 706 24.44 25.84 -7.32
CA ARG A 706 24.44 26.81 -8.43
C ARG A 706 23.52 27.98 -8.15
N THR A 707 22.37 27.72 -7.52
CA THR A 707 21.33 28.74 -7.32
C THR A 707 21.31 29.29 -5.89
N GLY A 708 21.85 28.54 -4.92
CA GLY A 708 21.71 28.83 -3.49
C GLY A 708 20.26 28.71 -3.00
N ARG A 709 19.46 27.86 -3.65
CA ARG A 709 18.04 27.66 -3.36
C ARG A 709 17.74 26.20 -3.04
N VAL A 710 16.71 26.00 -2.24
CA VAL A 710 16.15 24.69 -1.90
C VAL A 710 14.89 24.45 -2.73
N HIS A 711 14.75 23.24 -3.24
CA HIS A 711 13.72 22.87 -4.21
C HIS A 711 12.92 21.68 -3.71
N THR A 712 11.82 21.96 -3.02
CA THR A 712 10.90 20.91 -2.56
C THR A 712 10.13 20.30 -3.72
N SER A 713 9.71 19.04 -3.58
CA SER A 713 8.79 18.36 -4.49
C SER A 713 7.37 18.30 -3.90
N TYR A 714 6.39 18.83 -4.63
CA TYR A 714 4.98 18.80 -4.27
C TYR A 714 4.26 17.56 -4.82
N HIS A 715 3.60 16.82 -3.94
CA HIS A 715 2.78 15.67 -4.29
C HIS A 715 1.30 16.05 -4.26
N MET A 716 0.61 15.81 -5.38
CA MET A 716 -0.80 16.18 -5.55
C MET A 716 -1.79 15.13 -5.00
N THR A 717 -1.33 13.88 -4.88
CA THR A 717 -2.14 12.72 -4.47
C THR A 717 -1.83 12.21 -3.06
N GLY A 718 -0.97 12.93 -2.31
CA GLY A 718 -0.48 12.47 -1.00
C GLY A 718 -1.57 12.41 0.08
N ALA A 719 -2.45 13.41 0.16
CA ALA A 719 -3.56 13.43 1.11
C ALA A 719 -4.90 13.18 0.40
N ALA A 720 -5.71 12.24 0.89
CA ALA A 720 -7.03 11.93 0.31
C ALA A 720 -7.99 13.13 0.26
N THR A 721 -7.77 14.15 1.09
CA THR A 721 -8.55 15.40 1.07
C THR A 721 -8.20 16.32 -0.09
N GLY A 722 -7.14 16.05 -0.86
CA GLY A 722 -6.68 16.88 -1.96
C GLY A 722 -5.65 17.95 -1.55
N ARG A 723 -5.18 17.96 -0.29
CA ARG A 723 -4.06 18.81 0.12
C ARG A 723 -2.77 18.39 -0.58
N LEU A 724 -1.96 19.39 -0.95
CA LEU A 724 -0.60 19.15 -1.40
C LEU A 724 0.22 18.60 -0.23
N ALA A 725 1.12 17.66 -0.51
CA ALA A 725 2.19 17.27 0.40
C ALA A 725 3.54 17.72 -0.19
N SER A 726 4.58 17.81 0.64
CA SER A 726 5.91 18.27 0.23
C SER A 726 6.96 17.28 0.75
N THR A 727 7.91 16.90 -0.10
CA THR A 727 9.08 16.07 0.26
C THR A 727 10.36 16.69 -0.30
N ASP A 728 11.50 16.23 0.24
CA ASP A 728 12.85 16.52 -0.27
C ASP A 728 13.12 18.02 -0.52
N PRO A 729 12.94 18.91 0.49
CA PRO A 729 12.57 18.66 1.89
C PRO A 729 11.07 18.88 2.13
N ASN A 730 10.56 18.34 3.23
CA ASN A 730 9.19 18.65 3.67
C ASN A 730 9.11 20.03 4.33
N LEU A 731 8.83 21.05 3.50
CA LEU A 731 8.71 22.46 3.95
C LEU A 731 7.38 22.76 4.63
N GLN A 732 6.38 21.87 4.53
CA GLN A 732 5.09 22.06 5.18
C GLN A 732 5.13 21.86 6.70
N ASN A 733 6.08 21.07 7.19
CA ASN A 733 6.13 20.67 8.60
C ASN A 733 7.04 21.55 9.47
N ILE A 734 7.63 22.61 8.92
CA ILE A 734 8.51 23.52 9.67
C ILE A 734 7.71 24.22 10.77
N PRO A 735 8.02 23.99 12.06
CA PRO A 735 7.22 24.53 13.16
C PRO A 735 7.11 26.05 13.10
N VAL A 736 5.88 26.56 13.12
CA VAL A 736 5.59 28.01 13.11
C VAL A 736 5.77 28.62 14.51
N ARG A 737 5.43 27.86 15.55
CA ARG A 737 5.07 28.41 16.88
C ARG A 737 6.20 28.35 17.92
N THR A 738 7.27 27.62 17.64
CA THR A 738 8.41 27.48 18.54
C THR A 738 9.46 28.54 18.18
N GLU A 739 10.19 29.03 19.16
CA GLU A 739 11.26 30.01 18.93
C GLU A 739 12.30 29.44 17.96
N GLU A 740 12.67 28.18 18.12
CA GLU A 740 13.60 27.47 17.25
C GLU A 740 13.05 27.28 15.84
N GLY A 741 11.75 27.00 15.70
CA GLY A 741 11.09 26.91 14.40
C GLY A 741 11.07 28.24 13.66
N ARG A 742 10.81 29.33 14.40
CA ARG A 742 10.91 30.70 13.88
C ARG A 742 12.33 31.04 13.43
N LYS A 743 13.36 30.70 14.21
CA LYS A 743 14.78 30.88 13.81
C LYS A 743 15.13 30.12 12.53
N ILE A 744 14.60 28.91 12.34
CA ILE A 744 14.77 28.18 11.08
C ILE A 744 14.08 28.92 9.92
N ARG A 745 12.87 29.47 10.13
CA ARG A 745 12.17 30.29 9.13
C ARG A 745 12.92 31.57 8.77
N GLU A 746 13.69 32.15 9.68
CA GLU A 746 14.56 33.31 9.40
C GLU A 746 15.66 33.00 8.37
N ALA A 747 16.04 31.72 8.22
CA ALA A 747 17.01 31.30 7.21
C ALA A 747 16.45 31.28 5.79
N PHE A 748 15.12 31.31 5.62
CA PHE A 748 14.49 31.41 4.30
C PHE A 748 14.37 32.88 3.92
N ILE A 749 15.17 33.31 2.95
CA ILE A 749 15.37 34.73 2.63
C ILE A 749 14.92 35.03 1.19
N ALA A 750 14.71 36.31 0.88
CA ALA A 750 14.53 36.76 -0.49
C ALA A 750 15.86 36.92 -1.25
N GLU A 751 15.80 36.87 -2.58
CA GLU A 751 16.88 37.35 -3.45
C GLU A 751 17.19 38.84 -3.22
N LYS A 752 18.42 39.28 -3.49
CA LYS A 752 18.80 40.70 -3.33
C LYS A 752 17.89 41.60 -4.18
N GLY A 753 17.40 42.69 -3.60
CA GLY A 753 16.45 43.62 -4.24
C GLY A 753 15.01 43.10 -4.34
N HIS A 754 14.70 42.01 -3.63
CA HIS A 754 13.38 41.43 -3.48
C HIS A 754 13.04 41.30 -1.98
N LYS A 755 11.76 41.13 -1.69
CA LYS A 755 11.22 40.73 -0.39
C LYS A 755 10.33 39.51 -0.53
N LEU A 756 10.13 38.82 0.58
CA LEU A 756 9.11 37.78 0.66
C LEU A 756 7.76 38.41 1.03
N LEU A 757 6.73 38.03 0.29
CA LEU A 757 5.33 38.37 0.56
C LEU A 757 4.62 37.08 0.94
N SER A 758 4.09 37.02 2.16
CA SER A 758 3.21 35.94 2.61
C SER A 758 1.75 36.38 2.41
N ALA A 759 0.91 35.49 1.89
CA ALA A 759 -0.53 35.67 1.79
C ALA A 759 -1.23 34.43 2.37
N ASP A 760 -1.92 34.59 3.51
CA ASP A 760 -2.56 33.50 4.27
C ASP A 760 -4.08 33.69 4.33
N TYR A 761 -4.83 32.60 4.13
CA TYR A 761 -6.28 32.64 4.29
C TYR A 761 -6.70 32.64 5.76
N SER A 762 -7.31 33.73 6.19
CA SER A 762 -7.76 33.87 7.58
C SER A 762 -9.00 32.99 7.86
N GLN A 763 -8.76 31.89 8.59
CA GLN A 763 -9.79 30.97 9.12
C GLN A 763 -10.65 30.31 8.03
N ILE A 764 -10.05 29.91 6.90
CA ILE A 764 -10.77 29.34 5.75
C ILE A 764 -11.67 28.15 6.09
N GLU A 765 -11.21 27.24 6.96
CA GLU A 765 -11.98 26.05 7.36
C GLU A 765 -13.28 26.42 8.11
N LEU A 766 -13.24 27.44 8.98
CA LEU A 766 -14.43 27.91 9.68
C LEU A 766 -15.40 28.66 8.77
N ARG A 767 -14.88 29.44 7.81
CA ARG A 767 -15.70 30.10 6.79
C ARG A 767 -16.40 29.05 5.90
N LEU A 768 -15.69 27.98 5.55
CA LEU A 768 -16.26 26.84 4.84
C LEU A 768 -17.31 26.13 5.69
N LEU A 769 -17.08 25.91 6.98
CA LEU A 769 -18.10 25.34 7.86
C LEU A 769 -19.37 26.19 7.86
N ALA A 770 -19.26 27.51 8.03
CA ALA A 770 -20.39 28.42 7.99
C ALA A 770 -21.16 28.38 6.66
N HIS A 771 -20.44 28.16 5.55
CA HIS A 771 -21.04 28.01 4.23
C HIS A 771 -21.72 26.65 4.03
N VAL A 772 -21.01 25.56 4.28
CA VAL A 772 -21.45 24.18 3.99
C VAL A 772 -22.57 23.73 4.92
N ALA A 773 -22.50 24.11 6.20
CA ALA A 773 -23.51 23.79 7.19
C ALA A 773 -24.63 24.86 7.28
N ASP A 774 -24.58 25.89 6.43
CA ASP A 774 -25.58 26.97 6.37
C ASP A 774 -25.88 27.64 7.74
N ILE A 775 -24.84 27.89 8.54
CA ILE A 775 -25.01 28.34 9.94
C ILE A 775 -25.14 29.86 10.00
N ALA A 776 -26.37 30.37 10.12
CA ALA A 776 -26.67 31.81 10.16
C ALA A 776 -25.84 32.59 11.20
N SER A 777 -25.73 32.09 12.43
CA SER A 777 -24.99 32.77 13.51
C SER A 777 -23.49 32.92 13.22
N LEU A 778 -22.87 31.93 12.56
CA LEU A 778 -21.47 32.03 12.14
C LEU A 778 -21.31 32.99 10.95
N LYS A 779 -22.25 32.97 9.99
CA LYS A 779 -22.23 33.91 8.86
C LYS A 779 -22.32 35.36 9.33
N GLU A 780 -23.22 35.64 10.28
CA GLU A 780 -23.35 36.97 10.88
C GLU A 780 -22.10 37.39 11.65
N ALA A 781 -21.51 36.47 12.43
CA ALA A 781 -20.27 36.73 13.16
C ALA A 781 -19.13 37.12 12.20
N PHE A 782 -18.95 36.38 11.11
CA PHE A 782 -17.97 36.73 10.08
C PHE A 782 -18.29 38.04 9.35
N ALA A 783 -19.56 38.35 9.13
CA ALA A 783 -19.99 39.61 8.51
C ALA A 783 -19.67 40.83 9.39
N ARG A 784 -19.70 40.68 10.73
CA ARG A 784 -19.32 41.72 11.69
C ARG A 784 -17.82 41.80 11.96
N GLY A 785 -17.04 40.82 11.50
CA GLY A 785 -15.60 40.71 11.80
C GLY A 785 -15.31 40.19 13.20
N ASP A 786 -16.26 39.47 13.81
CA ASP A 786 -16.13 38.91 15.15
C ASP A 786 -15.09 37.77 15.19
N ASP A 787 -14.28 37.71 16.25
CA ASP A 787 -13.38 36.58 16.50
C ASP A 787 -14.14 35.44 17.20
N ILE A 788 -14.58 34.46 16.41
CA ILE A 788 -15.34 33.30 16.90
C ILE A 788 -14.58 32.56 18.01
N HIS A 789 -13.25 32.43 17.90
CA HIS A 789 -12.47 31.75 18.93
C HIS A 789 -12.45 32.52 20.25
N ALA A 790 -12.34 33.85 20.18
CA ALA A 790 -12.40 34.69 21.37
C ALA A 790 -13.80 34.69 21.99
N ILE A 791 -14.87 34.66 21.18
CA ILE A 791 -16.25 34.53 21.68
C ILE A 791 -16.43 33.21 22.41
N THR A 792 -16.03 32.08 21.80
CA THR A 792 -16.12 30.77 22.47
C THR A 792 -15.27 30.73 23.74
N ALA A 793 -14.06 31.28 23.70
CA ALA A 793 -13.20 31.37 24.88
C ALA A 793 -13.85 32.15 26.02
N SER A 794 -14.50 33.26 25.69
CA SER A 794 -15.16 34.12 26.66
C SER A 794 -16.29 33.39 27.38
N GLU A 795 -17.10 32.64 26.64
CA GLU A 795 -18.20 31.85 27.19
C GLU A 795 -17.68 30.63 27.98
N MET A 796 -16.63 29.95 27.50
CA MET A 796 -16.10 28.74 28.15
C MET A 796 -15.30 29.03 29.43
N PHE A 797 -14.47 30.07 29.40
CA PHE A 797 -13.53 30.40 30.48
C PHE A 797 -13.96 31.61 31.31
N GLY A 798 -15.09 32.24 30.98
CA GLY A 798 -15.62 33.41 31.71
C GLY A 798 -14.74 34.66 31.58
N VAL A 799 -13.90 34.76 30.53
CA VAL A 799 -12.97 35.86 30.32
C VAL A 799 -13.53 36.88 29.32
N PRO A 800 -13.31 38.20 29.47
CA PRO A 800 -13.75 39.17 28.47
C PRO A 800 -13.09 38.96 27.09
N VAL A 801 -13.84 39.16 26.00
CA VAL A 801 -13.30 39.12 24.62
C VAL A 801 -12.21 40.19 24.42
N LYS A 802 -12.44 41.40 24.93
CA LYS A 802 -11.52 42.53 24.80
C LYS A 802 -10.32 42.33 25.75
N GLY A 803 -9.10 42.33 25.19
CA GLY A 803 -7.88 42.14 25.97
C GLY A 803 -7.65 40.69 26.42
N MET A 804 -8.31 39.72 25.80
CA MET A 804 -8.15 38.30 26.11
C MET A 804 -6.69 37.86 25.94
N ASP A 805 -6.19 37.10 26.92
CA ASP A 805 -4.87 36.48 26.84
C ASP A 805 -4.76 35.60 25.56
N PRO A 806 -3.74 35.83 24.70
CA PRO A 806 -3.51 35.04 23.49
C PRO A 806 -3.42 33.52 23.75
N LEU A 807 -2.94 33.10 24.93
CA LEU A 807 -2.85 31.70 25.32
C LEU A 807 -4.24 31.09 25.59
N VAL A 808 -5.14 31.84 26.23
CA VAL A 808 -6.53 31.40 26.48
C VAL A 808 -7.29 31.27 25.17
N ARG A 809 -7.17 32.29 24.29
CA ARG A 809 -7.71 32.24 22.92
C ARG A 809 -7.20 31.03 22.15
N ARG A 810 -5.91 30.68 22.29
CA ARG A 810 -5.29 29.53 21.62
C ARG A 810 -5.86 28.19 22.08
N ARG A 811 -6.10 28.03 23.39
CA ARG A 811 -6.76 26.84 23.93
C ARG A 811 -8.19 26.71 23.39
N ALA A 812 -8.95 27.81 23.38
CA ALA A 812 -10.29 27.82 22.79
C ALA A 812 -10.31 27.50 21.29
N LYS A 813 -9.32 27.97 20.53
CA LYS A 813 -9.14 27.58 19.12
C LYS A 813 -9.00 26.07 18.97
N ALA A 814 -8.12 25.44 19.75
CA ALA A 814 -7.92 23.99 19.70
C ALA A 814 -9.20 23.21 20.05
N ILE A 815 -9.94 23.68 21.06
CA ILE A 815 -11.23 23.11 21.46
C ILE A 815 -12.27 23.24 20.35
N ASN A 816 -12.43 24.44 19.79
CA ASN A 816 -13.39 24.70 18.72
C ASN A 816 -13.18 23.77 17.54
N PHE A 817 -11.93 23.66 17.07
CA PHE A 817 -11.59 22.73 16.01
C PHE A 817 -11.79 21.28 16.45
N GLY A 818 -11.46 20.92 17.69
CA GLY A 818 -11.74 19.60 18.24
C GLY A 818 -13.23 19.23 18.14
N ILE A 819 -14.13 20.12 18.60
CA ILE A 819 -15.58 19.90 18.57
C ILE A 819 -16.09 19.80 17.14
N ILE A 820 -15.69 20.72 16.26
CA ILE A 820 -16.05 20.72 14.83
C ILE A 820 -15.60 19.40 14.16
N TYR A 821 -14.44 18.88 14.57
CA TYR A 821 -13.87 17.64 14.04
C TYR A 821 -14.33 16.37 14.75
N GLY A 822 -15.39 16.46 15.55
CA GLY A 822 -16.04 15.32 16.18
C GLY A 822 -15.20 14.68 17.28
N ILE A 823 -14.45 15.47 18.05
CA ILE A 823 -13.81 15.00 19.28
C ILE A 823 -14.88 14.48 20.26
N SER A 824 -14.59 13.38 20.94
CA SER A 824 -15.48 12.85 21.97
C SER A 824 -15.33 13.65 23.27
N ALA A 825 -16.33 13.57 24.16
CA ALA A 825 -16.21 14.14 25.51
C ALA A 825 -14.96 13.62 26.26
N PHE A 826 -14.61 12.34 26.06
CA PHE A 826 -13.38 11.76 26.58
C PHE A 826 -12.12 12.46 26.02
N GLY A 827 -12.06 12.66 24.70
CA GLY A 827 -10.93 13.32 24.05
C GLY A 827 -10.80 14.78 24.45
N LEU A 828 -11.93 15.48 24.58
CA LEU A 828 -11.95 16.87 25.02
C LEU A 828 -11.54 17.01 26.50
N ALA A 829 -12.00 16.10 27.36
CA ALA A 829 -11.60 16.05 28.77
C ALA A 829 -10.09 15.89 28.92
N GLN A 830 -9.48 15.00 28.13
CA GLN A 830 -8.03 14.80 28.10
C GLN A 830 -7.28 16.07 27.63
N GLN A 831 -7.74 16.72 26.55
CA GLN A 831 -7.11 17.94 26.05
C GLN A 831 -7.19 19.12 27.04
N LEU A 832 -8.26 19.18 27.83
CA LEU A 832 -8.50 20.28 28.77
C LEU A 832 -8.03 19.98 30.20
N GLY A 833 -7.71 18.72 30.52
CA GLY A 833 -7.41 18.29 31.89
C GLY A 833 -8.62 18.43 32.83
N ILE A 834 -9.84 18.29 32.31
CA ILE A 834 -11.10 18.43 33.07
C ILE A 834 -11.83 17.08 33.20
N GLY A 835 -12.87 17.03 34.03
CA GLY A 835 -13.73 15.85 34.16
C GLY A 835 -14.54 15.58 32.88
N GLN A 836 -14.79 14.31 32.56
CA GLN A 836 -15.65 13.94 31.43
C GLN A 836 -17.07 14.55 31.46
N PRO A 837 -17.75 14.65 32.63
CA PRO A 837 -19.06 15.30 32.69
C PRO A 837 -19.01 16.77 32.25
N GLU A 838 -17.99 17.50 32.71
CA GLU A 838 -17.79 18.91 32.36
C GLU A 838 -17.50 19.10 30.86
N ALA A 839 -16.64 18.25 30.28
CA ALA A 839 -16.38 18.25 28.84
C ALA A 839 -17.64 17.97 28.01
N ARG A 840 -18.51 17.06 28.48
CA ARG A 840 -19.80 16.77 27.84
C ARG A 840 -20.73 17.99 27.89
N ASP A 841 -20.78 18.68 29.03
CA ASP A 841 -21.59 19.89 29.18
C ASP A 841 -21.11 21.03 28.28
N TYR A 842 -19.79 21.18 28.09
CA TYR A 842 -19.24 22.14 27.13
C TYR A 842 -19.66 21.82 25.69
N ILE A 843 -19.55 20.56 25.26
CA ILE A 843 -19.99 20.14 23.93
C ILE A 843 -21.49 20.39 23.74
N ALA A 844 -22.30 20.11 24.76
CA ALA A 844 -23.75 20.32 24.72
C ALA A 844 -24.10 21.81 24.58
N LYS A 845 -23.49 22.69 25.37
CA LYS A 845 -23.66 24.16 25.26
C LYS A 845 -23.24 24.67 23.89
N TYR A 846 -22.12 24.16 23.35
CA TYR A 846 -21.64 24.54 22.03
C TYR A 846 -22.66 24.20 20.93
N PHE A 847 -23.25 23.00 20.95
CA PHE A 847 -24.29 22.62 20.00
C PHE A 847 -25.63 23.33 20.22
N GLN A 848 -25.97 23.73 21.45
CA GLN A 848 -27.14 24.58 21.69
C GLN A 848 -26.97 25.96 21.07
N ARG A 849 -25.75 26.51 21.10
CA ARG A 849 -25.43 27.81 20.48
C ARG A 849 -25.37 27.73 18.96
N TYR A 850 -24.81 26.64 18.43
CA TYR A 850 -24.61 26.41 17.00
C TYR A 850 -25.28 25.10 16.55
N PRO A 851 -26.63 25.04 16.53
CA PRO A 851 -27.36 23.81 16.22
C PRO A 851 -27.03 23.26 14.82
N GLY A 852 -26.84 24.13 13.83
CA GLY A 852 -26.51 23.72 12.46
C GLY A 852 -25.19 22.95 12.32
N ILE A 853 -24.24 23.09 13.27
CA ILE A 853 -23.02 22.25 13.27
C ILE A 853 -23.39 20.79 13.52
N ARG A 854 -24.28 20.54 14.50
CA ARG A 854 -24.72 19.19 14.83
C ARG A 854 -25.48 18.56 13.68
N ASP A 855 -26.39 19.32 13.06
CA ASP A 855 -27.18 18.86 11.92
C ASP A 855 -26.28 18.50 10.73
N TYR A 856 -25.26 19.32 10.47
CA TYR A 856 -24.24 19.03 9.46
C TYR A 856 -23.47 17.74 9.77
N MET A 857 -23.03 17.55 11.01
CA MET A 857 -22.27 16.36 11.40
C MET A 857 -23.09 15.08 11.20
N GLU A 858 -24.35 15.05 11.65
CA GLU A 858 -25.20 13.87 11.50
C GLU A 858 -25.57 13.63 10.02
N THR A 859 -26.00 14.67 9.30
CA THR A 859 -26.32 14.58 7.87
C THR A 859 -25.12 14.06 7.05
N THR A 860 -23.91 14.55 7.36
CA THR A 860 -22.69 14.14 6.66
C THR A 860 -22.35 12.67 6.94
N LYS A 861 -22.52 12.20 8.19
CA LYS A 861 -22.32 10.78 8.53
C LYS A 861 -23.33 9.90 7.80
N GLU A 862 -24.59 10.30 7.73
CA GLU A 862 -25.64 9.55 7.01
C GLU A 862 -25.34 9.45 5.52
N LEU A 863 -24.98 10.57 4.88
CA LEU A 863 -24.56 10.60 3.48
C LEU A 863 -23.32 9.73 3.23
N ALA A 864 -22.34 9.80 4.12
CA ALA A 864 -21.12 9.00 4.04
C ALA A 864 -21.40 7.50 4.14
N ARG A 865 -22.27 7.07 5.07
CA ARG A 865 -22.68 5.66 5.21
C ARG A 865 -23.46 5.17 4.00
N LYS A 866 -24.36 6.00 3.46
CA LYS A 866 -25.17 5.68 2.28
C LYS A 866 -24.33 5.54 1.01
N ASN A 867 -23.43 6.48 0.76
CA ASN A 867 -22.72 6.59 -0.51
C ASN A 867 -21.33 5.92 -0.48
N GLY A 868 -20.74 5.70 0.71
CA GLY A 868 -19.36 5.27 0.87
C GLY A 868 -18.31 6.40 0.70
N TYR A 869 -18.76 7.63 0.42
CA TYR A 869 -17.91 8.80 0.19
C TYR A 869 -18.62 10.09 0.59
N VAL A 870 -17.83 11.15 0.73
CA VAL A 870 -18.30 12.54 0.87
C VAL A 870 -17.78 13.40 -0.29
N LYS A 871 -18.41 14.56 -0.51
CA LYS A 871 -17.99 15.52 -1.54
C LYS A 871 -17.58 16.86 -0.93
N THR A 872 -16.58 17.52 -1.50
CA THR A 872 -16.28 18.93 -1.20
C THR A 872 -17.32 19.84 -1.87
N PRO A 873 -17.41 21.12 -1.47
CA PRO A 873 -18.30 22.10 -2.14
C PRO A 873 -18.01 22.30 -3.63
N PHE A 874 -16.83 21.90 -4.10
CA PHE A 874 -16.41 21.99 -5.49
C PHE A 874 -16.50 20.66 -6.25
N GLY A 875 -17.11 19.64 -5.62
CA GLY A 875 -17.45 18.38 -6.26
C GLY A 875 -16.41 17.27 -6.10
N ARG A 876 -15.25 17.52 -5.49
CA ARG A 876 -14.23 16.49 -5.25
C ARG A 876 -14.82 15.38 -4.39
N LYS A 877 -14.61 14.14 -4.81
CA LYS A 877 -15.11 12.93 -4.15
C LYS A 877 -14.02 12.32 -3.28
N ILE A 878 -14.36 12.01 -2.02
CA ILE A 878 -13.41 11.44 -1.04
C ILE A 878 -14.07 10.19 -0.44
N HIS A 879 -13.54 9.02 -0.79
CA HIS A 879 -14.05 7.73 -0.32
C HIS A 879 -13.55 7.42 1.08
N LEU A 880 -14.45 6.86 1.89
CA LEU A 880 -14.20 6.61 3.31
C LEU A 880 -14.23 5.10 3.55
N ARG A 881 -13.04 4.50 3.49
CA ARG A 881 -12.87 3.09 3.89
C ARG A 881 -13.40 2.92 5.32
N PHE A 882 -14.10 1.81 5.56
CA PHE A 882 -14.63 1.41 6.87
C PHE A 882 -15.80 2.23 7.43
N ILE A 883 -16.43 3.12 6.64
CA ILE A 883 -17.61 3.88 7.11
C ILE A 883 -18.80 2.98 7.53
N ASN A 884 -18.88 1.78 6.96
CA ASN A 884 -19.87 0.75 7.29
C ASN A 884 -19.27 -0.48 8.01
N ASP A 885 -18.07 -0.34 8.59
CA ASP A 885 -17.39 -1.44 9.27
C ASP A 885 -18.11 -1.85 10.57
N LYS A 886 -18.04 -3.14 10.91
CA LYS A 886 -18.63 -3.67 12.15
C LYS A 886 -17.89 -3.14 13.39
N SER A 887 -16.58 -2.92 13.28
CA SER A 887 -15.74 -2.37 14.34
C SER A 887 -16.11 -0.91 14.63
N GLN A 888 -16.59 -0.66 15.86
CA GLN A 888 -16.96 0.69 16.29
C GLN A 888 -15.79 1.67 16.22
N GLY A 889 -14.56 1.22 16.50
CA GLY A 889 -13.37 2.09 16.45
C GLY A 889 -13.03 2.55 15.04
N MET A 890 -13.04 1.62 14.08
CA MET A 890 -12.78 1.92 12.66
C MET A 890 -13.88 2.81 12.07
N ARG A 891 -15.15 2.48 12.38
CA ARG A 891 -16.30 3.27 11.96
C ARG A 891 -16.27 4.69 12.53
N ALA A 892 -16.00 4.86 13.82
CA ALA A 892 -15.90 6.18 14.44
C ALA A 892 -14.71 7.02 13.90
N PHE A 893 -13.64 6.37 13.45
CA PHE A 893 -12.56 7.06 12.73
C PHE A 893 -13.02 7.53 11.35
N ALA A 894 -13.68 6.68 10.57
CA ALA A 894 -14.21 7.03 9.26
C ALA A 894 -15.29 8.13 9.34
N GLU A 895 -16.15 8.12 10.37
CA GLU A 895 -17.15 9.17 10.61
C GLU A 895 -16.51 10.54 10.90
N ARG A 896 -15.44 10.58 11.70
CA ARG A 896 -14.68 11.82 11.91
C ARG A 896 -14.04 12.31 10.62
N ALA A 897 -13.45 11.40 9.84
CA ALA A 897 -12.92 11.74 8.53
C ALA A 897 -14.00 12.28 7.59
N ALA A 898 -15.22 11.73 7.64
CA ALA A 898 -16.35 12.18 6.83
C ALA A 898 -16.73 13.64 7.09
N ILE A 899 -16.72 14.07 8.35
CA ILE A 899 -17.05 15.44 8.76
C ILE A 899 -15.94 16.41 8.31
N ASN A 900 -14.68 15.98 8.41
CA ASN A 900 -13.54 16.87 8.18
C ASN A 900 -13.21 17.03 6.70
N ALA A 901 -13.39 15.96 5.91
CA ALA A 901 -12.97 15.89 4.53
C ALA A 901 -13.59 16.98 3.62
N PRO A 902 -14.89 17.32 3.71
CA PRO A 902 -15.48 18.40 2.93
C PRO A 902 -14.89 19.78 3.25
N LEU A 903 -14.54 20.02 4.52
CA LEU A 903 -13.99 21.30 4.98
C LEU A 903 -12.51 21.44 4.57
N GLN A 904 -11.69 20.43 4.90
CA GLN A 904 -10.26 20.44 4.57
C GLN A 904 -10.01 20.36 3.07
N GLY A 905 -10.78 19.52 2.36
CA GLY A 905 -10.71 19.41 0.92
C GLY A 905 -11.27 20.64 0.20
N GLY A 906 -12.34 21.24 0.73
CA GLY A 906 -12.85 22.52 0.24
C GLY A 906 -11.81 23.64 0.35
N ALA A 907 -11.06 23.71 1.46
CA ALA A 907 -9.98 24.68 1.63
C ALA A 907 -8.85 24.43 0.62
N ALA A 908 -8.44 23.16 0.45
CA ALA A 908 -7.44 22.77 -0.54
C ALA A 908 -7.88 23.15 -1.97
N ASP A 909 -9.13 22.90 -2.33
CA ASP A 909 -9.69 23.25 -3.65
C ASP A 909 -9.66 24.77 -3.88
N ILE A 910 -9.97 25.58 -2.87
CA ILE A 910 -9.89 27.07 -2.96
C ILE A 910 -8.45 27.52 -3.20
N ILE A 911 -7.50 27.00 -2.43
CA ILE A 911 -6.08 27.36 -2.56
C ILE A 911 -5.56 26.95 -3.94
N LYS A 912 -5.84 25.73 -4.41
CA LYS A 912 -5.46 25.26 -5.75
C LYS A 912 -6.04 26.18 -6.84
N ARG A 913 -7.31 26.57 -6.74
CA ARG A 913 -7.94 27.52 -7.68
C ARG A 913 -7.29 28.90 -7.66
N ALA A 914 -6.86 29.39 -6.50
CA ALA A 914 -6.09 30.63 -6.41
C ALA A 914 -4.73 30.48 -7.10
N MET A 915 -4.00 29.39 -6.81
CA MET A 915 -2.70 29.08 -7.42
C MET A 915 -2.77 29.03 -8.95
N ILE A 916 -3.84 28.46 -9.51
CA ILE A 916 -4.06 28.39 -10.97
C ILE A 916 -4.29 29.79 -11.59
N ARG A 917 -4.98 30.67 -10.88
CA ARG A 917 -5.34 32.01 -11.39
C ARG A 917 -4.23 33.04 -11.24
N LEU A 918 -3.36 32.87 -10.24
CA LEU A 918 -2.31 33.82 -9.89
C LEU A 918 -1.28 34.08 -11.01
N PRO A 919 -0.70 33.07 -11.70
CA PRO A 919 0.28 33.31 -12.76
C PRO A 919 -0.24 34.23 -13.86
N ALA A 920 -1.44 33.96 -14.38
CA ALA A 920 -2.06 34.79 -15.42
C ALA A 920 -2.36 36.21 -14.91
N ALA A 921 -2.81 36.35 -13.65
CA ALA A 921 -3.08 37.66 -13.06
C ALA A 921 -1.80 38.50 -12.84
N LEU A 922 -0.71 37.88 -12.39
CA LEU A 922 0.60 38.52 -12.24
C LEU A 922 1.15 38.95 -13.60
N GLN A 923 1.05 38.08 -14.61
CA GLN A 923 1.47 38.39 -15.98
C GLN A 923 0.66 39.54 -16.58
N ALA A 924 -0.67 39.54 -16.43
CA ALA A 924 -1.54 40.62 -16.92
C ALA A 924 -1.22 41.95 -16.23
N ALA A 925 -0.85 41.92 -14.95
CA ALA A 925 -0.39 43.09 -14.19
C ALA A 925 1.06 43.52 -14.52
N LYS A 926 1.76 42.78 -15.39
CA LYS A 926 3.17 42.95 -15.77
C LYS A 926 4.13 42.89 -14.57
N LEU A 927 3.80 42.05 -13.59
CA LEU A 927 4.60 41.84 -12.38
C LEU A 927 5.62 40.72 -12.62
N LYS A 928 6.82 40.88 -12.07
CA LYS A 928 7.92 39.89 -12.13
C LYS A 928 7.98 39.00 -10.89
N SER A 929 6.97 39.10 -10.03
CA SER A 929 6.85 38.32 -8.80
C SER A 929 6.71 36.83 -9.09
N ARG A 930 7.31 36.00 -8.24
CA ARG A 930 7.31 34.54 -8.37
C ARG A 930 6.64 33.90 -7.16
N MET A 931 5.74 32.94 -7.39
CA MET A 931 5.19 32.11 -6.33
C MET A 931 6.22 31.02 -5.99
N LEU A 932 6.58 30.90 -4.71
CA LEU A 932 7.64 30.01 -4.26
C LEU A 932 7.09 28.77 -3.57
N LEU A 933 6.26 28.97 -2.54
CA LEU A 933 5.80 27.89 -1.67
C LEU A 933 4.30 27.98 -1.41
N GLN A 934 3.71 26.81 -1.23
CA GLN A 934 2.41 26.61 -0.62
C GLN A 934 2.60 25.86 0.70
N VAL A 935 2.18 26.46 1.82
CA VAL A 935 2.32 25.87 3.16
C VAL A 935 1.01 26.07 3.93
N HIS A 936 0.33 24.97 4.26
CA HIS A 936 -1.00 25.00 4.90
C HIS A 936 -2.03 25.81 4.10
N ASP A 937 -2.40 27.02 4.57
CA ASP A 937 -3.35 27.92 3.91
C ASP A 937 -2.65 29.17 3.34
N GLU A 938 -1.30 29.17 3.35
CA GLU A 938 -0.43 30.27 2.94
C GLU A 938 0.18 30.04 1.55
N LEU A 939 0.27 31.12 0.77
CA LEU A 939 1.08 31.24 -0.44
C LEU A 939 2.20 32.26 -0.22
N LEU A 940 3.44 31.83 -0.46
CA LEU A 940 4.64 32.64 -0.31
C LEU A 940 5.18 33.07 -1.68
N PHE A 941 5.50 34.34 -1.83
CA PHE A 941 6.00 34.95 -3.05
C PHE A 941 7.34 35.63 -2.83
N GLU A 942 8.17 35.67 -3.86
CA GLU A 942 9.35 36.53 -3.95
C GLU A 942 9.03 37.68 -4.91
N VAL A 943 9.14 38.91 -4.39
CA VAL A 943 8.60 40.11 -5.03
C VAL A 943 9.69 41.18 -5.12
N PRO A 944 9.95 41.77 -6.32
CA PRO A 944 10.85 42.90 -6.43
C PRO A 944 10.40 44.07 -5.54
N ASP A 945 11.32 44.80 -4.91
CA ASP A 945 11.00 45.86 -3.93
C ASP A 945 9.99 46.90 -4.47
N LYS A 946 10.07 47.23 -5.76
CA LYS A 946 9.22 48.24 -6.41
C LYS A 946 7.80 47.76 -6.72
N GLU A 947 7.54 46.45 -6.60
CA GLU A 947 6.29 45.81 -7.02
C GLU A 947 5.44 45.34 -5.85
N ILE A 948 5.92 45.46 -4.60
CA ILE A 948 5.31 44.89 -3.39
C ILE A 948 3.83 45.21 -3.26
N ASP A 949 3.46 46.50 -3.25
CA ASP A 949 2.07 46.92 -3.02
C ASP A 949 1.14 46.40 -4.12
N LYS A 950 1.59 46.47 -5.37
CA LYS A 950 0.81 46.01 -6.53
C LYS A 950 0.64 44.49 -6.52
N THR A 951 1.69 43.74 -6.17
CA THR A 951 1.62 42.28 -6.04
C THR A 951 0.71 41.87 -4.88
N LYS A 952 0.80 42.56 -3.74
CA LYS A 952 -0.08 42.35 -2.58
C LYS A 952 -1.56 42.52 -2.96
N ASP A 953 -1.90 43.57 -3.69
CA ASP A 953 -3.26 43.81 -4.15
C ASP A 953 -3.77 42.75 -5.13
N VAL A 954 -2.93 42.35 -6.09
CA VAL A 954 -3.28 41.29 -7.04
C VAL A 954 -3.46 39.95 -6.32
N ALA A 955 -2.52 39.57 -5.45
CA ALA A 955 -2.58 38.32 -4.70
C ALA A 955 -3.84 38.24 -3.85
N ARG A 956 -4.11 39.28 -3.05
CA ARG A 956 -5.32 39.38 -2.23
C ARG A 956 -6.59 39.26 -3.08
N LYS A 957 -6.73 40.05 -4.14
CA LYS A 957 -7.92 40.03 -5.01
C LYS A 957 -8.16 38.66 -5.64
N VAL A 958 -7.10 38.01 -6.13
CA VAL A 958 -7.22 36.70 -6.78
C VAL A 958 -7.57 35.61 -5.78
N MET A 959 -6.92 35.62 -4.61
CA MET A 959 -7.15 34.64 -3.55
C MET A 959 -8.54 34.79 -2.92
N GLU A 960 -8.97 36.00 -2.57
CA GLU A 960 -10.33 36.24 -2.05
C GLU A 960 -11.41 35.92 -3.09
N GLY A 961 -11.12 36.14 -4.38
CA GLY A 961 -11.98 35.80 -5.51
C GLY A 961 -11.89 34.34 -5.97
N ALA A 962 -11.10 33.48 -5.32
CA ALA A 962 -10.87 32.11 -5.76
C ALA A 962 -12.16 31.24 -5.71
N ALA A 963 -13.08 31.57 -4.81
CA ALA A 963 -14.39 30.96 -4.71
C ALA A 963 -15.45 31.96 -4.24
N THR A 964 -16.70 31.70 -4.62
CA THR A 964 -17.86 32.44 -4.11
C THR A 964 -18.50 31.60 -3.01
N LEU A 965 -18.43 32.07 -1.77
CA LEU A 965 -19.08 31.47 -0.61
C LEU A 965 -20.13 32.44 -0.05
N SER A 966 -20.98 31.96 0.85
CA SER A 966 -21.94 32.80 1.58
C SER A 966 -21.28 33.68 2.64
N VAL A 967 -19.99 33.47 2.91
CA VAL A 967 -19.15 34.27 3.80
C VAL A 967 -17.94 34.73 2.99
N PRO A 968 -17.52 36.01 3.06
CA PRO A 968 -16.37 36.48 2.31
C PRO A 968 -15.10 35.73 2.74
N LEU A 969 -14.26 35.37 1.79
CA LEU A 969 -12.89 34.94 2.06
C LEU A 969 -12.04 36.18 2.39
N VAL A 970 -11.11 36.05 3.34
CA VAL A 970 -10.23 37.14 3.76
C VAL A 970 -8.80 36.63 3.71
N VAL A 971 -7.92 37.42 3.12
CA VAL A 971 -6.50 37.10 2.99
C VAL A 971 -5.67 38.15 3.72
N GLU A 972 -4.88 37.69 4.69
CA GLU A 972 -3.91 38.51 5.40
C GLU A 972 -2.58 38.47 4.66
N THR A 973 -1.90 39.61 4.57
CA THR A 973 -0.64 39.72 3.81
C THR A 973 0.43 40.40 4.63
N GLY A 974 1.59 39.75 4.74
CA GLY A 974 2.77 40.26 5.42
C GLY A 974 3.99 40.27 4.49
N VAL A 975 4.93 41.19 4.76
CA VAL A 975 6.11 41.42 3.91
C VAL A 975 7.34 41.47 4.79
N GLY A 976 8.39 40.76 4.40
CA GLY A 976 9.63 40.71 5.15
C GLY A 976 10.84 40.30 4.30
N ASP A 977 12.03 40.48 4.86
CA ASP A 977 13.28 40.05 4.22
C ASP A 977 13.49 38.52 4.31
N ASN A 978 12.81 37.89 5.27
CA ASN A 978 12.81 36.45 5.48
C ASN A 978 11.39 35.95 5.79
N TRP A 979 11.21 34.64 5.74
CA TRP A 979 9.88 34.02 5.87
C TRP A 979 9.27 34.27 7.25
N ALA A 980 10.08 34.28 8.31
CA ALA A 980 9.61 34.56 9.67
C ALA A 980 9.17 36.02 9.90
N ALA A 981 9.62 36.96 9.08
CA ALA A 981 9.21 38.36 9.14
C ALA A 981 8.01 38.67 8.22
N ALA A 982 7.87 37.91 7.12
CA ALA A 982 6.74 38.00 6.22
C ALA A 982 5.49 37.30 6.78
N HIS A 983 5.67 36.21 7.51
CA HIS A 983 4.65 35.52 8.29
C HIS A 983 4.40 36.24 9.62
#